data_AF-A0A8C9V1P8-F1
#
_entry.id   AF-A0A8C9V1P8-F1
#
_cell.length_a   1.000
_cell.length_b   1.000
_cell.length_c   1.000
_cell.angle_alpha   90.00
_cell.angle_beta   90.00
_cell.angle_gamma   90.00
#
_symmetry.space_group_name_H-M   'P 1'
#
loop_
_entity.id
_entity.type
_entity.pdbx_description
1 polymer ?
#
loop_
_entity_poly.entity_id
_entity_poly.type
_entity_poly.pdbx_seq_one_letter_code
_entity_poly.pdbx_strand_id
1 'polypeptide(L)'
;MDPLQATRDKPVPVKITLHCGKNMKFSKGEPLLSFARAEFNDSVLGESQRLDSATDLLVEYKFTCSFDCYDGTITLDDIAQKPIILTVLEILPKEKKQKEEKTSVLGQAVVDLVPLLQGHRSFTATVPLHPTPGAPGEIAQQDSSCKPTLDVTICTPEPLLSDVQLSQSNLLKVVIETAYSVPEVWSNDTGLPFNYVAALQVPLSTEKDQVLLFSNGVLKMGGERETVPRPKRWPLGPMLAPGAQFIPGGVIGEPTEMEVGDLTSTEEKEFRVEVETNRKRVSWDTERRCFMDAGAVACLIRRIVDCRLWPVEVMRSPDPGVTRGGKQGKDKPAEDEIQIPFHGVAYLDMVPLLYPGVKHIRGAYLIYPFYETDLQAKTKQNTSVLRETMRMPALQGRGQASSNRPFDTQKAAKETKEAPKKVQQKLTAAESLTEIDVLGNPEGQMYTEARTYIVIEISLEKPLLPKRPPEELAKRVMELIPPRPPLPRRPAGAERAVLEYQAQINSVTGQILEQYQQLFGAALVSGSQPLDLAAQEQRKTQLIGELNYSGKYFAFKEQIKHSVVRIAREKMLRTEAFTDQEQLQGFLSQLYVFLVDEMHVALNKILSVDAPEDQPGSPLNCAQLKHFALEAQLNQDYQLAATYYQERIARDSRDPGHWFDYGVFHLLTKDYLKAEECLRQAVSVNQSHVPSLLMCGILAEMAGHFEEAETFIERATRVAPTSVTAWTLFGLFYEGQENAIQAEMAFLEANKQLKTTPVKTMLINSETKTETHKEGVPQHNPAMRSNAEANAGQMATDSYSNQGKKELGGTPTAPDPRPVTSRCHSSSVKLSTTIYMETVRFLLDSNALQMAQRALAQELLCPEGGPSSSYYLALARLQLLSGDFGSAEVSLKEALKDTFENPDVWAWSGHLHFLTGSYGEAKDCYKRTLDLVADPADTHAVYLRLAEIYLKEGKFEKAKTTYMRACKSSPSCLTWLGLGIACYQLGELTEAEDALMEANVLNNTNAEVWGYLSLVCLQAGKRLEAEQSYKYAIKLDLQNEKLLQEIKELQAQVRFGNPWF
;
A
#
# COMPACT_ATOMS: atom_id res chain seq x y z
N MET A 1 -42.49 -16.02 -6.60
CA MET A 1 -43.58 -15.33 -7.33
C MET A 1 -43.51 -13.89 -6.89
N ASP A 2 -42.48 -13.21 -7.36
CA ASP A 2 -42.05 -11.93 -6.79
C ASP A 2 -42.48 -10.79 -7.71
N PRO A 3 -42.90 -9.62 -7.18
CA PRO A 3 -43.49 -8.56 -8.02
C PRO A 3 -42.52 -7.93 -9.04
N LEU A 4 -41.24 -8.31 -9.02
CA LEU A 4 -40.15 -7.69 -9.79
C LEU A 4 -39.94 -8.31 -11.18
N GLN A 5 -40.53 -9.46 -11.50
CA GLN A 5 -40.43 -10.08 -12.83
C GLN A 5 -41.40 -9.49 -13.89
N ALA A 6 -42.22 -8.50 -13.53
CA ALA A 6 -43.36 -8.07 -14.36
C ALA A 6 -43.13 -6.82 -15.24
N THR A 7 -41.88 -6.32 -15.37
CA THR A 7 -41.61 -5.02 -16.03
C THR A 7 -40.82 -5.14 -17.34
N ARG A 8 -41.58 -5.19 -18.45
CA ARG A 8 -41.18 -4.88 -19.84
C ARG A 8 -40.23 -5.85 -20.57
N ASP A 9 -40.68 -7.08 -20.84
CA ASP A 9 -40.34 -7.75 -22.10
C ASP A 9 -41.11 -7.05 -23.25
N LYS A 10 -40.60 -5.89 -23.70
CA LYS A 10 -41.00 -5.28 -24.97
C LYS A 10 -39.81 -5.38 -25.93
N PRO A 11 -40.02 -5.79 -27.19
CA PRO A 11 -38.93 -5.82 -28.16
C PRO A 11 -38.31 -4.42 -28.31
N VAL A 12 -36.99 -4.33 -28.16
CA VAL A 12 -36.24 -3.08 -28.33
C VAL A 12 -35.43 -3.15 -29.63
N PRO A 13 -35.76 -2.32 -30.64
CA PRO A 13 -35.08 -2.38 -31.92
C PRO A 13 -33.67 -1.76 -31.83
N VAL A 14 -32.65 -2.59 -32.03
CA VAL A 14 -31.26 -2.18 -32.25
C VAL A 14 -31.11 -1.81 -33.72
N LYS A 15 -30.88 -0.53 -34.02
CA LYS A 15 -30.68 -0.03 -35.39
C LYS A 15 -29.20 0.10 -35.71
N ILE A 16 -28.81 -0.39 -36.88
CA ILE A 16 -27.44 -0.40 -37.38
C ILE A 16 -27.41 0.41 -38.67
N THR A 17 -26.64 1.49 -38.72
CA THR A 17 -26.51 2.37 -39.88
C THR A 17 -25.07 2.36 -40.38
N LEU A 18 -24.86 1.85 -41.59
CA LEU A 18 -23.59 1.91 -42.32
C LEU A 18 -23.56 3.19 -43.15
N HIS A 19 -22.69 4.12 -42.80
CA HIS A 19 -22.62 5.43 -43.46
C HIS A 19 -21.80 5.36 -44.75
N CYS A 20 -20.52 5.04 -44.64
CA CYS A 20 -19.60 5.00 -45.77
C CYS A 20 -18.40 4.06 -45.54
N GLY A 21 -17.77 3.61 -46.63
CA GLY A 21 -16.47 2.95 -46.62
C GLY A 21 -15.37 3.87 -47.15
N LYS A 22 -14.21 3.90 -46.49
CA LYS A 22 -13.03 4.72 -46.84
C LYS A 22 -11.88 3.83 -47.31
N ASN A 23 -11.04 4.35 -48.21
CA ASN A 23 -9.86 3.69 -48.79
C ASN A 23 -10.18 2.36 -49.52
N MET A 24 -11.35 2.28 -50.17
CA MET A 24 -11.90 1.06 -50.78
C MET A 24 -11.26 0.70 -52.14
N LYS A 25 -9.92 0.52 -52.18
CA LYS A 25 -9.16 0.16 -53.40
C LYS A 25 -8.76 -1.32 -53.39
N PHE A 26 -9.42 -2.14 -54.21
CA PHE A 26 -9.20 -3.60 -54.24
C PHE A 26 -8.53 -4.13 -55.53
N SER A 27 -8.50 -3.35 -56.62
CA SER A 27 -7.86 -3.73 -57.88
C SER A 27 -7.32 -2.51 -58.66
N LYS A 28 -6.62 -2.74 -59.78
CA LYS A 28 -5.99 -1.68 -60.60
C LYS A 28 -6.97 -0.97 -61.55
N GLY A 29 -7.87 -0.17 -60.99
CA GLY A 29 -8.49 0.96 -61.71
C GLY A 29 -9.71 0.67 -62.58
N GLU A 30 -10.32 -0.51 -62.47
CA GLU A 30 -11.66 -0.77 -63.02
C GLU A 30 -12.74 -0.38 -61.98
N PRO A 31 -13.93 0.09 -62.40
CA PRO A 31 -15.02 0.41 -61.48
C PRO A 31 -15.64 -0.87 -60.91
N LEU A 32 -15.58 -1.07 -59.59
CA LEU A 32 -16.21 -2.20 -58.92
C LEU A 32 -17.67 -1.88 -58.57
N LEU A 33 -18.60 -2.71 -59.03
CA LEU A 33 -19.99 -2.69 -58.54
C LEU A 33 -20.03 -3.46 -57.21
N SER A 34 -20.23 -2.74 -56.10
CA SER A 34 -20.16 -3.31 -54.75
C SER A 34 -21.42 -3.06 -53.92
N PHE A 35 -21.65 -3.90 -52.92
CA PHE A 35 -22.68 -3.70 -51.90
C PHE A 35 -22.20 -4.27 -50.56
N ALA A 36 -22.79 -3.78 -49.47
CA ALA A 36 -22.50 -4.25 -48.12
C ALA A 36 -23.70 -5.00 -47.54
N ARG A 37 -23.44 -6.07 -46.80
CA ARG A 37 -24.44 -6.86 -46.06
C ARG A 37 -24.14 -6.81 -44.57
N ALA A 38 -25.19 -6.67 -43.76
CA ALA A 38 -25.11 -6.85 -42.31
C ALA A 38 -25.69 -8.21 -41.89
N GLU A 39 -24.94 -8.93 -41.07
CA GLU A 39 -25.29 -10.25 -40.54
C GLU A 39 -25.08 -10.26 -39.01
N PHE A 40 -25.99 -10.90 -38.27
CA PHE A 40 -25.91 -11.05 -36.81
C PHE A 40 -26.61 -12.36 -36.40
N ASN A 41 -26.03 -13.10 -35.46
CA ASN A 41 -26.56 -14.39 -34.98
C ASN A 41 -26.98 -15.34 -36.14
N ASP A 42 -26.04 -15.58 -37.07
CA ASP A 42 -26.19 -16.36 -38.30
C ASP A 42 -27.36 -15.94 -39.23
N SER A 43 -27.91 -14.73 -39.01
CA SER A 43 -29.08 -14.20 -39.70
C SER A 43 -28.72 -12.93 -40.48
N VAL A 44 -29.12 -12.85 -41.75
CA VAL A 44 -28.92 -11.66 -42.59
C VAL A 44 -29.92 -10.58 -42.20
N LEU A 45 -29.43 -9.44 -41.72
CA LEU A 45 -30.25 -8.29 -41.33
C LEU A 45 -30.63 -7.39 -42.51
N GLY A 46 -29.83 -7.42 -43.58
CA GLY A 46 -30.15 -6.77 -44.85
C GLY A 46 -28.91 -6.44 -45.70
N GLU A 47 -29.16 -5.92 -46.89
CA GLU A 47 -28.15 -5.55 -47.89
C GLU A 47 -28.33 -4.10 -48.34
N SER A 48 -27.23 -3.39 -48.60
CA SER A 48 -27.23 -2.04 -49.16
C SER A 48 -27.69 -2.02 -50.62
N GLN A 49 -27.95 -0.83 -51.14
CA GLN A 49 -28.01 -0.66 -52.59
C GLN A 49 -26.64 -1.01 -53.21
N ARG A 50 -26.67 -1.43 -54.47
CA ARG A 50 -25.49 -1.76 -55.28
C ARG A 50 -24.95 -0.46 -55.88
N LEU A 51 -23.66 -0.17 -55.65
CA LEU A 51 -23.03 1.11 -55.97
C LEU A 51 -21.76 0.89 -56.80
N ASP A 52 -21.62 1.65 -57.88
CA ASP A 52 -20.40 1.70 -58.69
C ASP A 52 -19.32 2.53 -57.98
N SER A 53 -18.16 1.93 -57.72
CA SER A 53 -17.02 2.62 -57.08
C SER A 53 -16.25 3.50 -58.09
N ALA A 54 -16.91 4.56 -58.59
CA ALA A 54 -16.33 5.47 -59.56
C ALA A 54 -15.22 6.35 -58.94
N THR A 55 -13.96 5.94 -59.15
CA THR A 55 -12.70 6.70 -58.90
C THR A 55 -12.34 7.13 -57.48
N ASP A 56 -13.28 7.31 -56.56
CA ASP A 56 -13.03 7.96 -55.27
C ASP A 56 -12.56 7.03 -54.13
N LEU A 57 -11.91 7.64 -53.14
CA LEU A 57 -11.47 7.00 -51.89
C LEU A 57 -12.62 6.73 -50.89
N LEU A 58 -13.87 7.04 -51.26
CA LEU A 58 -15.04 7.03 -50.38
C LEU A 58 -16.25 6.43 -51.11
N VAL A 59 -16.97 5.50 -50.47
CA VAL A 59 -18.21 4.88 -50.97
C VAL A 59 -19.32 5.10 -49.95
N GLU A 60 -20.38 5.83 -50.29
CA GLU A 60 -21.50 6.14 -49.37
C GLU A 60 -22.62 5.09 -49.44
N TYR A 61 -22.54 4.04 -48.61
CA TYR A 61 -23.58 3.00 -48.57
C TYR A 61 -24.92 3.47 -47.99
N LYS A 62 -24.92 4.40 -47.02
CA LYS A 62 -26.10 5.02 -46.38
C LYS A 62 -27.24 4.03 -46.06
N PHE A 63 -26.87 2.85 -45.61
CA PHE A 63 -27.76 1.70 -45.39
C PHE A 63 -28.13 1.58 -43.91
N THR A 64 -29.38 1.24 -43.61
CA THR A 64 -29.85 0.99 -42.23
C THR A 64 -30.65 -0.31 -42.17
N CYS A 65 -30.35 -1.14 -41.17
CA CYS A 65 -31.13 -2.33 -40.80
C CYS A 65 -31.35 -2.35 -39.27
N SER A 66 -32.14 -3.32 -38.79
CA SER A 66 -32.39 -3.49 -37.35
C SER A 66 -32.79 -4.92 -37.00
N PHE A 67 -32.52 -5.30 -35.75
CA PHE A 67 -33.08 -6.49 -35.10
C PHE A 67 -33.71 -6.11 -33.76
N ASP A 68 -34.67 -6.90 -33.29
CA ASP A 68 -35.33 -6.69 -32.00
C ASP A 68 -34.69 -7.56 -30.91
N CYS A 69 -34.23 -6.92 -29.83
CA CYS A 69 -33.81 -7.63 -28.61
C CYS A 69 -35.06 -8.11 -27.85
N TYR A 70 -34.98 -9.25 -27.15
CA TYR A 70 -36.05 -9.90 -26.38
C TYR A 70 -37.15 -10.64 -27.19
N ASP A 71 -37.09 -10.72 -28.53
CA ASP A 71 -38.07 -11.47 -29.35
C ASP A 71 -37.87 -13.02 -29.32
N GLY A 72 -37.37 -13.56 -28.21
CA GLY A 72 -37.11 -14.99 -28.01
C GLY A 72 -36.05 -15.65 -28.92
N THR A 73 -35.55 -14.93 -29.93
CA THR A 73 -34.56 -15.37 -30.93
C THR A 73 -33.17 -14.79 -30.70
N ILE A 74 -33.08 -13.65 -30.01
CA ILE A 74 -31.85 -12.95 -29.65
C ILE A 74 -31.94 -12.57 -28.17
N THR A 75 -30.96 -13.05 -27.39
CA THR A 75 -30.83 -12.79 -25.95
C THR A 75 -29.80 -11.69 -25.66
N LEU A 76 -29.76 -11.19 -24.43
CA LEU A 76 -28.68 -10.31 -23.96
C LEU A 76 -27.31 -10.99 -24.01
N ASP A 77 -27.27 -12.32 -23.88
CA ASP A 77 -26.04 -13.11 -23.98
C ASP A 77 -25.52 -13.18 -25.42
N ASP A 78 -26.42 -13.29 -26.41
CA ASP A 78 -26.06 -13.16 -27.83
C ASP A 78 -25.46 -11.78 -28.13
N ILE A 79 -25.99 -10.71 -27.52
CA ILE A 79 -25.50 -9.33 -27.65
C ILE A 79 -24.15 -9.15 -26.94
N ALA A 80 -23.90 -9.85 -25.83
CA ALA A 80 -22.61 -9.84 -25.13
C ALA A 80 -21.52 -10.59 -25.93
N GLN A 81 -21.88 -11.74 -26.53
CA GLN A 81 -20.94 -12.69 -27.09
C GLN A 81 -20.70 -12.54 -28.60
N LYS A 82 -21.70 -12.17 -29.38
CA LYS A 82 -21.64 -12.15 -30.85
C LYS A 82 -21.53 -10.70 -31.34
N PRO A 83 -20.58 -10.38 -32.23
CA PRO A 83 -20.53 -9.08 -32.89
C PRO A 83 -21.46 -9.06 -34.11
N ILE A 84 -21.70 -7.86 -34.65
CA ILE A 84 -22.27 -7.71 -36.00
C ILE A 84 -21.15 -7.94 -37.02
N ILE A 85 -21.44 -8.73 -38.05
CA ILE A 85 -20.55 -8.98 -39.19
C ILE A 85 -21.02 -8.10 -40.36
N LEU A 86 -20.11 -7.32 -40.92
CA LEU A 86 -20.35 -6.47 -42.09
C LEU A 86 -19.50 -6.98 -43.25
N THR A 87 -20.14 -7.69 -44.17
CA THR A 87 -19.49 -8.28 -45.35
C THR A 87 -19.64 -7.34 -46.54
N VAL A 88 -18.54 -6.97 -47.21
CA VAL A 88 -18.57 -6.20 -48.46
C VAL A 88 -18.36 -7.16 -49.63
N LEU A 89 -19.28 -7.13 -50.59
CA LEU A 89 -19.30 -8.00 -51.77
C LEU A 89 -19.16 -7.19 -53.06
N GLU A 90 -18.47 -7.80 -54.02
CA GLU A 90 -18.34 -7.39 -55.42
C GLU A 90 -19.29 -8.21 -56.29
N ILE A 91 -19.85 -7.61 -57.34
CA ILE A 91 -20.65 -8.30 -58.35
C ILE A 91 -19.82 -8.46 -59.62
N LEU A 92 -19.42 -9.70 -59.94
CA LEU A 92 -18.61 -9.98 -61.13
C LEU A 92 -19.45 -9.87 -62.42
N PRO A 93 -18.86 -9.39 -63.54
CA PRO A 93 -19.57 -9.24 -64.80
C PRO A 93 -20.05 -10.58 -65.37
N LYS A 94 -21.29 -10.61 -65.89
CA LYS A 94 -21.94 -11.83 -66.38
C LYS A 94 -21.25 -12.43 -67.62
N GLU A 95 -20.67 -13.61 -67.47
CA GLU A 95 -20.31 -14.45 -68.61
C GLU A 95 -21.56 -14.90 -69.38
N LYS A 96 -21.46 -14.99 -70.72
CA LYS A 96 -22.58 -15.18 -71.66
C LYS A 96 -23.33 -16.53 -71.59
N LYS A 97 -23.21 -17.29 -70.50
CA LYS A 97 -23.91 -18.57 -70.27
C LYS A 97 -24.45 -18.76 -68.84
N GLN A 98 -24.21 -17.85 -67.90
CA GLN A 98 -24.70 -17.98 -66.52
C GLN A 98 -26.03 -17.24 -66.34
N LYS A 99 -26.92 -17.80 -65.49
CA LYS A 99 -28.28 -17.30 -65.25
C LYS A 99 -28.39 -16.42 -64.00
N GLU A 100 -27.37 -16.47 -63.15
CA GLU A 100 -27.27 -15.79 -61.86
C GLU A 100 -26.00 -14.93 -61.82
N GLU A 101 -25.93 -14.01 -60.86
CA GLU A 101 -24.80 -13.09 -60.67
C GLU A 101 -23.80 -13.69 -59.69
N LYS A 102 -22.55 -13.90 -60.13
CA LYS A 102 -21.50 -14.44 -59.27
C LYS A 102 -20.92 -13.30 -58.42
N THR A 103 -21.12 -13.38 -57.10
CA THR A 103 -20.56 -12.41 -56.14
C THR A 103 -19.25 -12.90 -55.54
N SER A 104 -18.26 -12.02 -55.45
CA SER A 104 -17.02 -12.21 -54.67
C SER A 104 -17.15 -11.51 -53.32
N VAL A 105 -16.57 -12.07 -52.26
CA VAL A 105 -16.38 -11.32 -51.00
C VAL A 105 -15.06 -10.55 -51.11
N LEU A 106 -15.12 -9.23 -50.90
CA LEU A 106 -13.93 -8.37 -50.86
C LEU A 106 -13.31 -8.35 -49.46
N GLY A 107 -14.15 -8.39 -48.42
CA GLY A 107 -13.71 -8.47 -47.04
C GLY A 107 -14.85 -8.36 -46.03
N GLN A 108 -14.49 -8.50 -44.75
CA GLN A 108 -15.40 -8.44 -43.60
C GLN A 108 -14.87 -7.45 -42.56
N ALA A 109 -15.79 -6.69 -41.96
CA ALA A 109 -15.56 -5.88 -40.77
C ALA A 109 -16.47 -6.37 -39.65
N VAL A 110 -16.10 -6.08 -38.39
CA VAL A 110 -16.75 -6.63 -37.19
C VAL A 110 -17.01 -5.51 -36.19
N VAL A 111 -18.22 -5.45 -35.64
CA VAL A 111 -18.64 -4.40 -34.68
C VAL A 111 -19.09 -5.02 -33.37
N ASP A 112 -18.44 -4.63 -32.28
CA ASP A 112 -18.74 -5.08 -30.91
C ASP A 112 -20.01 -4.39 -30.38
N LEU A 113 -20.91 -5.14 -29.74
CA LEU A 113 -22.19 -4.66 -29.21
C LEU A 113 -22.18 -4.37 -27.70
N VAL A 114 -21.12 -4.74 -26.99
CA VAL A 114 -21.00 -4.52 -25.52
C VAL A 114 -21.38 -3.09 -25.07
N PRO A 115 -21.04 -1.99 -25.77
CA PRO A 115 -21.44 -0.64 -25.33
C PRO A 115 -22.93 -0.44 -25.05
N LEU A 116 -23.83 -1.18 -25.71
CA LEU A 116 -25.28 -1.13 -25.43
C LEU A 116 -25.62 -1.71 -24.05
N LEU A 117 -24.95 -2.78 -23.65
CA LEU A 117 -25.09 -3.39 -22.32
C LEU A 117 -24.49 -2.50 -21.22
N GLN A 118 -23.49 -1.68 -21.57
CA GLN A 118 -22.94 -0.63 -20.71
C GLN A 118 -23.86 0.61 -20.59
N GLY A 119 -25.06 0.59 -21.20
CA GLY A 119 -26.06 1.66 -21.12
C GLY A 119 -25.97 2.73 -22.21
N HIS A 120 -25.04 2.61 -23.18
CA HIS A 120 -24.97 3.58 -24.28
C HIS A 120 -26.17 3.42 -25.22
N ARG A 121 -26.99 4.46 -25.32
CA ARG A 121 -28.14 4.48 -26.25
C ARG A 121 -27.72 4.52 -27.72
N SER A 122 -26.55 5.09 -28.02
CA SER A 122 -25.97 5.09 -29.36
C SER A 122 -24.45 5.28 -29.32
N PHE A 123 -23.74 4.66 -30.26
CA PHE A 123 -22.30 4.86 -30.48
C PHE A 123 -21.95 4.75 -31.98
N THR A 124 -20.83 5.34 -32.37
CA THR A 124 -20.31 5.31 -33.74
C THR A 124 -18.89 4.75 -33.72
N ALA A 125 -18.57 3.84 -34.63
CA ALA A 125 -17.26 3.21 -34.75
C ALA A 125 -16.79 3.21 -36.22
N THR A 126 -15.52 3.54 -36.45
CA THR A 126 -14.83 3.31 -37.72
C THR A 126 -14.06 1.99 -37.61
N VAL A 127 -14.57 0.94 -38.26
CA VAL A 127 -14.04 -0.43 -38.15
C VAL A 127 -13.21 -0.81 -39.38
N PRO A 128 -12.07 -1.52 -39.23
CA PRO A 128 -11.26 -2.00 -40.35
C PRO A 128 -11.99 -3.09 -41.15
N LEU A 129 -11.83 -3.05 -42.48
CA LEU A 129 -12.25 -4.13 -43.37
C LEU A 129 -11.08 -5.08 -43.62
N HIS A 130 -11.24 -6.36 -43.31
CA HIS A 130 -10.23 -7.39 -43.49
C HIS A 130 -10.54 -8.25 -44.73
N PRO A 131 -9.60 -8.41 -45.67
CA PRO A 131 -9.84 -9.20 -46.87
C PRO A 131 -10.00 -10.69 -46.55
N THR A 132 -10.92 -11.35 -47.26
CA THR A 132 -11.10 -12.81 -47.21
C THR A 132 -10.11 -13.52 -48.14
N PRO A 133 -9.59 -14.72 -47.79
CA PRO A 133 -8.70 -15.47 -48.66
C PRO A 133 -9.32 -15.75 -50.03
N GLY A 134 -8.54 -15.55 -51.10
CA GLY A 134 -8.98 -15.70 -52.49
C GLY A 134 -9.76 -14.51 -53.08
N ALA A 135 -9.80 -13.36 -52.38
CA ALA A 135 -10.30 -12.11 -52.97
C ALA A 135 -9.35 -11.60 -54.08
N PRO A 136 -9.84 -10.91 -55.14
CA PRO A 136 -9.05 -10.54 -56.32
C PRO A 136 -7.95 -9.46 -56.09
N GLY A 137 -7.66 -9.11 -54.83
CA GLY A 137 -6.75 -8.04 -54.41
C GLY A 137 -5.60 -8.46 -53.49
N GLU A 138 -5.24 -9.75 -53.41
CA GLU A 138 -4.24 -10.28 -52.45
C GLU A 138 -2.79 -9.72 -52.60
N ILE A 139 -2.50 -8.88 -53.60
CA ILE A 139 -1.15 -8.36 -53.88
C ILE A 139 -1.09 -6.83 -53.69
N ALA A 140 -1.26 -6.36 -52.44
CA ALA A 140 -1.08 -4.94 -52.06
C ALA A 140 -0.68 -4.68 -50.59
N GLN A 141 -0.22 -5.67 -49.81
CA GLN A 141 0.15 -5.48 -48.40
C GLN A 141 1.62 -5.04 -48.20
N GLN A 142 2.04 -3.91 -48.80
CA GLN A 142 3.37 -3.32 -48.57
C GLN A 142 3.36 -1.84 -48.15
N ASP A 143 2.31 -1.07 -48.46
CA ASP A 143 2.13 0.30 -47.96
C ASP A 143 1.23 0.33 -46.72
N SER A 144 1.76 0.80 -45.59
CA SER A 144 1.08 0.78 -44.29
C SER A 144 0.09 1.93 -44.04
N SER A 145 -0.01 2.88 -44.97
CA SER A 145 -0.60 4.22 -44.75
C SER A 145 -2.11 4.33 -44.99
N CYS A 146 -2.76 3.40 -45.69
CA CYS A 146 -4.19 3.46 -46.01
C CYS A 146 -4.85 2.07 -45.99
N LYS A 147 -5.35 1.66 -44.82
CA LYS A 147 -6.22 0.47 -44.69
C LYS A 147 -7.69 0.83 -45.02
N PRO A 148 -8.47 -0.07 -45.63
CA PRO A 148 -9.91 0.12 -45.83
C PRO A 148 -10.66 0.07 -44.50
N THR A 149 -11.66 0.94 -44.34
CA THR A 149 -12.47 1.06 -43.11
C THR A 149 -13.93 1.39 -43.43
N LEU A 150 -14.85 1.03 -42.54
CA LEU A 150 -16.29 1.35 -42.61
C LEU A 150 -16.71 2.20 -41.41
N ASP A 151 -17.45 3.28 -41.65
CA ASP A 151 -18.09 4.09 -40.60
C ASP A 151 -19.50 3.56 -40.29
N VAL A 152 -19.72 3.13 -39.05
CA VAL A 152 -20.95 2.48 -38.59
C VAL A 152 -21.48 3.18 -37.34
N THR A 153 -22.78 3.51 -37.31
CA THR A 153 -23.46 3.99 -36.10
C THR A 153 -24.51 2.96 -35.67
N ILE A 154 -24.53 2.64 -34.38
CA ILE A 154 -25.52 1.75 -33.77
C ILE A 154 -26.32 2.55 -32.76
N CYS A 155 -27.65 2.43 -32.75
CA CYS A 155 -28.53 3.16 -31.85
C CYS A 155 -29.78 2.40 -31.43
N THR A 156 -30.29 2.73 -30.25
CA THR A 156 -31.48 2.16 -29.61
C THR A 156 -32.41 3.31 -29.15
N PRO A 157 -33.75 3.14 -29.21
CA PRO A 157 -34.68 4.22 -28.83
C PRO A 157 -34.70 4.47 -27.32
N GLU A 158 -34.70 3.40 -26.52
CA GLU A 158 -34.53 3.36 -25.07
C GLU A 158 -33.33 2.43 -24.77
N PRO A 159 -32.57 2.62 -23.67
CA PRO A 159 -31.46 1.73 -23.33
C PRO A 159 -31.95 0.28 -23.12
N LEU A 160 -31.12 -0.71 -23.44
CA LEU A 160 -31.48 -2.14 -23.36
C LEU A 160 -31.74 -2.64 -21.92
N LEU A 161 -31.25 -1.90 -20.92
CA LEU A 161 -31.38 -2.17 -19.50
C LEU A 161 -31.86 -0.89 -18.79
N SER A 162 -32.71 -1.04 -17.78
CA SER A 162 -33.01 0.07 -16.85
C SER A 162 -31.82 0.35 -15.92
N ASP A 163 -31.73 1.55 -15.35
CA ASP A 163 -30.64 1.94 -14.44
C ASP A 163 -30.48 0.97 -13.26
N VAL A 164 -31.58 0.43 -12.74
CA VAL A 164 -31.58 -0.57 -11.65
C VAL A 164 -30.99 -1.89 -12.13
N GLN A 165 -31.48 -2.45 -13.25
CA GLN A 165 -30.93 -3.67 -13.84
C GLN A 165 -29.45 -3.50 -14.17
N LEU A 166 -29.10 -2.42 -14.85
CA LEU A 166 -27.73 -2.08 -15.19
C LEU A 166 -26.86 -2.02 -13.93
N SER A 167 -27.32 -1.36 -12.86
CA SER A 167 -26.56 -1.24 -11.60
C SER A 167 -26.22 -2.59 -10.97
N GLN A 168 -27.16 -3.55 -11.00
CA GLN A 168 -27.05 -4.87 -10.35
C GLN A 168 -26.49 -5.98 -11.26
N SER A 169 -26.61 -5.85 -12.58
CA SER A 169 -26.04 -6.77 -13.58
C SER A 169 -24.53 -6.60 -13.73
N ASN A 170 -23.86 -7.63 -14.24
CA ASN A 170 -22.43 -7.62 -14.52
C ASN A 170 -22.13 -8.36 -15.83
N LEU A 171 -21.07 -7.95 -16.52
CA LEU A 171 -20.58 -8.63 -17.72
C LEU A 171 -19.38 -9.50 -17.33
N LEU A 172 -19.55 -10.81 -17.37
CA LEU A 172 -18.48 -11.79 -17.18
C LEU A 172 -17.75 -12.01 -18.50
N LYS A 173 -16.42 -12.08 -18.43
CA LYS A 173 -15.54 -12.45 -19.53
C LYS A 173 -14.60 -13.54 -19.05
N VAL A 174 -14.41 -14.56 -19.87
CA VAL A 174 -13.48 -15.66 -19.60
C VAL A 174 -12.62 -15.85 -20.83
N VAL A 175 -11.31 -15.69 -20.67
CA VAL A 175 -10.32 -15.93 -21.72
C VAL A 175 -9.55 -17.18 -21.38
N ILE A 176 -9.55 -18.14 -22.30
CA ILE A 176 -8.59 -19.24 -22.26
C ILE A 176 -7.47 -18.87 -23.23
N GLU A 177 -6.27 -18.70 -22.67
CA GLU A 177 -5.08 -18.29 -23.41
C GLU A 177 -4.42 -19.50 -24.08
N THR A 178 -3.60 -20.23 -23.32
CA THR A 178 -2.71 -21.28 -23.82
C THR A 178 -2.46 -22.32 -22.73
N ALA A 179 -2.48 -23.60 -23.12
CA ALA A 179 -1.96 -24.71 -22.34
C ALA A 179 -0.51 -25.01 -22.77
N TYR A 180 0.40 -25.04 -21.80
CA TYR A 180 1.84 -25.20 -21.99
C TYR A 180 2.33 -26.54 -21.45
N SER A 181 3.41 -27.09 -22.04
CA SER A 181 3.90 -28.45 -21.77
C SER A 181 2.81 -29.51 -21.98
N VAL A 182 2.12 -29.47 -23.13
CA VAL A 182 1.10 -30.47 -23.46
C VAL A 182 1.74 -31.85 -23.76
N PRO A 183 1.05 -32.98 -23.49
CA PRO A 183 1.60 -34.31 -23.68
C PRO A 183 2.08 -34.55 -25.12
N GLU A 184 3.22 -35.23 -25.30
CA GLU A 184 3.86 -35.34 -26.63
C GLU A 184 2.96 -35.98 -27.70
N VAL A 185 2.12 -36.93 -27.28
CA VAL A 185 1.12 -37.67 -28.09
C VAL A 185 0.08 -36.73 -28.73
N TRP A 186 0.00 -35.46 -28.31
CA TRP A 186 -0.81 -34.43 -28.96
C TRP A 186 -0.25 -33.97 -30.32
N SER A 187 0.96 -34.40 -30.69
CA SER A 187 1.58 -34.14 -32.00
C SER A 187 0.85 -34.89 -33.13
N ASN A 188 0.81 -34.29 -34.33
CA ASN A 188 0.08 -34.85 -35.47
C ASN A 188 0.93 -35.81 -36.33
N ASP A 189 1.48 -36.85 -35.70
CA ASP A 189 2.37 -37.82 -36.34
C ASP A 189 1.61 -38.78 -37.29
N THR A 190 0.27 -38.76 -37.25
CA THR A 190 -0.63 -39.63 -38.04
C THR A 190 -1.42 -38.90 -39.15
N GLY A 191 -1.26 -37.58 -39.30
CA GLY A 191 -1.87 -36.80 -40.37
C GLY A 191 -3.39 -36.58 -40.28
N LEU A 192 -3.98 -36.66 -39.08
CA LEU A 192 -5.40 -36.37 -38.82
C LEU A 192 -5.53 -35.12 -37.94
N PRO A 193 -6.37 -34.14 -38.27
CA PRO A 193 -6.62 -33.00 -37.39
C PRO A 193 -7.28 -33.43 -36.08
N PHE A 194 -6.78 -32.88 -34.97
CA PHE A 194 -7.38 -32.99 -33.64
C PHE A 194 -7.99 -31.65 -33.23
N ASN A 195 -9.11 -31.70 -32.52
CA ASN A 195 -9.75 -30.55 -31.91
C ASN A 195 -9.53 -30.59 -30.39
N TYR A 196 -8.81 -29.60 -29.88
CA TYR A 196 -8.54 -29.42 -28.46
C TYR A 196 -9.60 -28.49 -27.86
N VAL A 197 -10.25 -28.97 -26.80
CA VAL A 197 -11.42 -28.34 -26.22
C VAL A 197 -11.22 -28.13 -24.73
N ALA A 198 -11.51 -26.92 -24.25
CA ALA A 198 -11.68 -26.63 -22.84
C ALA A 198 -13.12 -26.20 -22.54
N ALA A 199 -13.64 -26.52 -21.37
CA ALA A 199 -15.02 -26.24 -20.96
C ALA A 199 -15.13 -25.89 -19.47
N LEU A 200 -16.03 -24.96 -19.15
CA LEU A 200 -16.43 -24.66 -17.77
C LEU A 200 -17.88 -24.17 -17.72
N GLN A 201 -18.50 -24.25 -16.55
CA GLN A 201 -19.88 -23.84 -16.30
C GLN A 201 -19.92 -22.47 -15.60
N VAL A 202 -20.89 -21.61 -15.92
CA VAL A 202 -21.14 -20.30 -15.25
C VAL A 202 -22.63 -20.06 -15.03
N PRO A 203 -23.06 -19.36 -13.97
CA PRO A 203 -24.45 -18.96 -13.80
C PRO A 203 -24.82 -17.79 -14.72
N LEU A 204 -25.96 -17.89 -15.43
CA LEU A 204 -26.56 -16.78 -16.19
C LEU A 204 -27.76 -16.15 -15.49
N SER A 205 -28.46 -16.90 -14.63
CA SER A 205 -29.58 -16.43 -13.79
C SER A 205 -29.71 -17.32 -12.54
N THR A 206 -30.68 -17.05 -11.65
CA THR A 206 -30.93 -17.86 -10.45
C THR A 206 -31.22 -19.35 -10.70
N GLU A 207 -31.70 -19.71 -11.90
CA GLU A 207 -32.17 -21.05 -12.25
C GLU A 207 -31.47 -21.64 -13.49
N LYS A 208 -30.49 -20.94 -14.07
CA LYS A 208 -29.83 -21.37 -15.32
C LYS A 208 -28.32 -21.16 -15.26
N ASP A 209 -27.60 -22.28 -15.33
CA ASP A 209 -26.18 -22.33 -15.66
C ASP A 209 -25.99 -22.52 -17.18
N GLN A 210 -24.87 -22.01 -17.71
CA GLN A 210 -24.44 -22.13 -19.10
C GLN A 210 -23.05 -22.78 -19.16
N VAL A 211 -22.81 -23.61 -20.18
CA VAL A 211 -21.47 -24.16 -20.46
C VAL A 211 -20.75 -23.32 -21.50
N LEU A 212 -19.57 -22.82 -21.14
CA LEU A 212 -18.66 -22.09 -22.01
C LEU A 212 -17.69 -23.05 -22.66
N LEU A 213 -17.84 -23.27 -23.97
CA LEU A 213 -17.01 -24.18 -24.76
C LEU A 213 -15.95 -23.41 -25.55
N PHE A 214 -14.68 -23.78 -25.38
CA PHE A 214 -13.52 -23.23 -26.08
C PHE A 214 -12.93 -24.30 -26.99
N SER A 215 -13.48 -24.41 -28.19
CA SER A 215 -13.03 -25.35 -29.23
C SER A 215 -11.97 -24.73 -30.14
N ASN A 216 -11.35 -25.55 -30.99
CA ASN A 216 -10.42 -25.15 -32.06
C ASN A 216 -9.09 -24.55 -31.55
N GLY A 217 -8.59 -25.04 -30.42
CA GLY A 217 -7.24 -24.71 -29.94
C GLY A 217 -6.17 -25.05 -30.99
N VAL A 218 -5.18 -24.18 -31.16
CA VAL A 218 -4.12 -24.33 -32.17
C VAL A 218 -2.86 -24.87 -31.51
N LEU A 219 -2.43 -26.07 -31.93
CA LEU A 219 -1.13 -26.63 -31.54
C LEU A 219 0.01 -25.82 -32.16
N LYS A 220 0.89 -25.26 -31.32
CA LYS A 220 2.12 -24.56 -31.67
C LYS A 220 3.31 -25.39 -31.19
N MET A 221 4.34 -25.49 -32.03
CA MET A 221 5.60 -26.15 -31.68
C MET A 221 6.47 -25.23 -30.81
N GLY A 222 7.35 -25.83 -30.00
CA GLY A 222 8.36 -25.10 -29.22
C GLY A 222 9.52 -24.60 -30.08
N GLY A 223 10.29 -23.65 -29.56
CA GLY A 223 11.46 -23.04 -30.19
C GLY A 223 11.54 -21.53 -29.97
N GLU A 224 10.39 -20.85 -29.92
CA GLU A 224 10.28 -19.42 -29.65
C GLU A 224 9.15 -19.13 -28.64
N ARG A 225 9.45 -18.23 -27.69
CA ARG A 225 8.47 -17.67 -26.75
C ARG A 225 7.58 -16.65 -27.47
N GLU A 226 6.32 -16.55 -27.08
CA GLU A 226 5.36 -15.69 -27.79
C GLU A 226 5.61 -14.21 -27.56
N THR A 227 5.41 -13.42 -28.61
CA THR A 227 5.40 -11.96 -28.52
C THR A 227 4.17 -11.49 -27.76
N VAL A 228 4.41 -10.66 -26.75
CA VAL A 228 3.40 -10.00 -25.94
C VAL A 228 3.56 -8.49 -26.19
N PRO A 229 2.49 -7.71 -26.44
CA PRO A 229 1.08 -8.07 -26.43
C PRO A 229 0.61 -8.94 -27.63
N ARG A 230 -0.38 -9.82 -27.41
CA ARG A 230 -1.08 -10.58 -28.46
C ARG A 230 -2.61 -10.38 -28.43
N PRO A 231 -3.32 -10.38 -29.57
CA PRO A 231 -4.74 -10.04 -29.63
C PRO A 231 -5.68 -11.20 -29.24
N LYS A 232 -6.75 -10.88 -28.51
CA LYS A 232 -7.84 -11.81 -28.15
C LYS A 232 -8.76 -12.10 -29.33
N ARG A 233 -9.34 -13.31 -29.38
CA ARG A 233 -10.20 -13.81 -30.47
C ARG A 233 -11.66 -13.98 -30.04
N TRP A 234 -12.57 -13.86 -31.01
CA TRP A 234 -13.96 -14.29 -30.86
C TRP A 234 -14.07 -15.83 -30.86
N PRO A 235 -15.00 -16.45 -30.11
CA PRO A 235 -15.25 -17.89 -30.13
C PRO A 235 -16.06 -18.35 -31.36
N LEU A 236 -16.03 -17.56 -32.44
CA LEU A 236 -16.60 -17.92 -33.73
C LEU A 236 -15.59 -18.77 -34.50
N GLY A 237 -16.08 -19.75 -35.26
CA GLY A 237 -15.23 -20.63 -36.07
C GLY A 237 -14.58 -19.91 -37.26
N PRO A 238 -14.02 -20.65 -38.24
CA PRO A 238 -13.36 -20.09 -39.43
C PRO A 238 -14.32 -19.41 -40.44
N MET A 239 -15.45 -18.88 -39.98
CA MET A 239 -16.45 -18.10 -40.74
C MET A 239 -16.03 -16.64 -40.97
N LEU A 240 -15.08 -16.14 -40.16
CA LEU A 240 -14.53 -14.79 -40.27
C LEU A 240 -13.18 -14.77 -40.99
N ALA A 241 -12.96 -13.73 -41.80
CA ALA A 241 -11.67 -13.41 -42.41
C ALA A 241 -10.54 -13.38 -41.36
N PRO A 242 -9.30 -13.81 -41.67
CA PRO A 242 -8.25 -14.00 -40.66
C PRO A 242 -7.94 -12.78 -39.78
N GLY A 243 -8.06 -11.56 -40.31
CA GLY A 243 -7.90 -10.34 -39.51
C GLY A 243 -9.14 -9.92 -38.71
N ALA A 244 -10.33 -10.38 -39.10
CA ALA A 244 -11.61 -10.09 -38.45
C ALA A 244 -11.91 -11.03 -37.26
N GLN A 245 -11.14 -12.10 -37.09
CA GLN A 245 -11.28 -13.06 -35.97
C GLN A 245 -10.89 -12.47 -34.60
N PHE A 246 -10.28 -11.28 -34.57
CA PHE A 246 -9.81 -10.62 -33.35
C PHE A 246 -10.83 -9.62 -32.78
N ILE A 247 -10.81 -9.46 -31.46
CA ILE A 247 -11.64 -8.51 -30.72
C ILE A 247 -11.00 -7.11 -30.79
N PRO A 248 -11.70 -6.07 -31.24
CA PRO A 248 -11.18 -4.70 -31.25
C PRO A 248 -10.72 -4.25 -29.86
N GLY A 249 -9.42 -3.94 -29.71
CA GLY A 249 -8.82 -3.54 -28.43
C GLY A 249 -8.62 -4.68 -27.41
N GLY A 250 -9.02 -5.92 -27.71
CA GLY A 250 -8.81 -7.08 -26.85
C GLY A 250 -7.36 -7.55 -26.91
N VAL A 251 -6.61 -7.37 -25.82
CA VAL A 251 -5.18 -7.67 -25.73
C VAL A 251 -4.88 -8.58 -24.53
N ILE A 252 -3.98 -9.53 -24.73
CA ILE A 252 -3.33 -10.36 -23.71
C ILE A 252 -1.93 -9.80 -23.47
N GLY A 253 -1.53 -9.59 -22.22
CA GLY A 253 -0.15 -9.21 -21.89
C GLY A 253 0.12 -8.65 -20.50
N GLU A 254 -0.51 -9.17 -19.45
CA GLU A 254 -0.18 -8.78 -18.07
C GLU A 254 1.12 -9.44 -17.59
N PRO A 255 1.91 -8.80 -16.69
CA PRO A 255 3.13 -9.38 -16.16
C PRO A 255 2.86 -10.65 -15.33
N THR A 256 3.74 -11.65 -15.46
CA THR A 256 3.67 -12.92 -14.70
C THR A 256 3.79 -12.75 -13.18
N GLU A 257 4.17 -11.56 -12.70
CA GLU A 257 4.22 -11.22 -11.27
C GLU A 257 2.85 -10.83 -10.68
N MET A 258 1.85 -10.61 -11.54
CA MET A 258 0.46 -10.36 -11.17
C MET A 258 -0.42 -11.61 -11.32
N GLU A 259 0.14 -12.74 -11.76
CA GLU A 259 -0.60 -14.00 -11.95
C GLU A 259 -0.87 -14.72 -10.62
N VAL A 260 -2.05 -15.35 -10.54
CA VAL A 260 -2.51 -16.21 -9.44
C VAL A 260 -2.35 -17.69 -9.86
N GLY A 261 -2.48 -18.62 -8.91
CA GLY A 261 -2.54 -20.06 -9.19
C GLY A 261 -1.27 -20.82 -8.82
N ASP A 262 -1.10 -22.00 -9.41
CA ASP A 262 -0.18 -23.02 -8.91
C ASP A 262 1.29 -22.71 -9.20
N LEU A 263 1.59 -21.93 -10.26
CA LEU A 263 2.95 -21.72 -10.78
C LEU A 263 3.42 -20.27 -10.60
N THR A 264 3.49 -19.83 -9.33
CA THR A 264 3.84 -18.46 -8.93
C THR A 264 5.15 -18.34 -8.14
N SER A 265 5.75 -19.45 -7.68
CA SER A 265 7.01 -19.42 -6.92
C SER A 265 8.23 -19.05 -7.79
N THR A 266 9.37 -18.77 -7.16
CA THR A 266 10.61 -18.42 -7.88
C THR A 266 11.15 -19.57 -8.73
N GLU A 267 11.10 -20.81 -8.23
CA GLU A 267 11.55 -22.00 -8.97
C GLU A 267 10.62 -22.29 -10.16
N GLU A 268 9.33 -22.02 -10.00
CA GLU A 268 8.33 -22.20 -11.06
C GLU A 268 8.40 -21.14 -12.14
N LYS A 269 8.87 -19.92 -11.82
CA LYS A 269 9.19 -18.92 -12.85
C LYS A 269 10.32 -19.39 -13.76
N GLU A 270 11.35 -20.07 -13.25
CA GLU A 270 12.43 -20.65 -14.06
C GLU A 270 11.91 -21.79 -14.96
N PHE A 271 11.15 -22.74 -14.38
CA PHE A 271 10.45 -23.79 -15.13
C PHE A 271 9.54 -23.22 -16.24
N ARG A 272 8.79 -22.15 -15.95
CA ARG A 272 7.93 -21.49 -16.95
C ARG A 272 8.72 -20.85 -18.09
N VAL A 273 9.85 -20.19 -17.82
CA VAL A 273 10.69 -19.59 -18.88
C VAL A 273 11.25 -20.67 -19.83
N GLU A 274 11.66 -21.83 -19.30
CA GLU A 274 12.04 -22.99 -20.13
C GLU A 274 10.84 -23.47 -20.96
N VAL A 275 9.71 -23.74 -20.32
CA VAL A 275 8.53 -24.39 -20.93
C VAL A 275 7.85 -23.50 -21.97
N GLU A 276 7.64 -22.21 -21.68
CA GLU A 276 7.00 -21.25 -22.59
C GLU A 276 7.80 -21.05 -23.89
N THR A 277 9.11 -21.31 -23.84
CA THR A 277 10.04 -21.20 -24.97
C THR A 277 10.20 -22.52 -25.72
N ASN A 278 10.53 -23.60 -25.00
CA ASN A 278 11.07 -24.82 -25.59
C ASN A 278 10.03 -25.91 -25.88
N ARG A 279 8.87 -25.93 -25.19
CA ARG A 279 7.91 -27.03 -25.27
C ARG A 279 6.71 -26.74 -26.17
N LYS A 280 6.06 -27.82 -26.61
CA LYS A 280 4.80 -27.79 -27.38
C LYS A 280 3.68 -27.18 -26.52
N ARG A 281 2.79 -26.42 -27.15
CA ARG A 281 1.67 -25.70 -26.48
C ARG A 281 0.43 -25.66 -27.35
N VAL A 282 -0.76 -25.57 -26.75
CA VAL A 282 -2.04 -25.36 -27.47
C VAL A 282 -2.62 -24.01 -27.06
N SER A 283 -2.79 -23.11 -28.02
CA SER A 283 -3.35 -21.77 -27.77
C SER A 283 -4.75 -21.62 -28.34
N TRP A 284 -5.68 -21.13 -27.52
CA TRP A 284 -7.01 -20.70 -27.95
C TRP A 284 -7.08 -19.18 -28.12
N ASP A 285 -6.43 -18.41 -27.24
CA ASP A 285 -6.42 -16.94 -27.20
C ASP A 285 -7.83 -16.32 -27.32
N THR A 286 -8.85 -17.00 -26.80
CA THR A 286 -10.28 -16.75 -27.11
C THR A 286 -11.04 -16.24 -25.90
N GLU A 287 -11.77 -15.13 -26.06
CA GLU A 287 -12.61 -14.50 -25.02
C GLU A 287 -14.08 -14.88 -25.19
N ARG A 288 -14.61 -15.67 -24.26
CA ARG A 288 -16.06 -15.84 -24.06
C ARG A 288 -16.59 -14.69 -23.19
N ARG A 289 -17.84 -14.30 -23.42
CA ARG A 289 -18.53 -13.20 -22.72
C ARG A 289 -19.95 -13.63 -22.37
N CYS A 290 -20.37 -13.33 -21.15
CA CYS A 290 -21.65 -13.77 -20.59
C CYS A 290 -22.33 -12.62 -19.86
N PHE A 291 -23.62 -12.38 -20.14
CA PHE A 291 -24.39 -11.38 -19.39
C PHE A 291 -24.99 -12.00 -18.13
N MET A 292 -24.61 -11.50 -16.95
CA MET A 292 -25.11 -11.98 -15.66
C MET A 292 -26.15 -11.03 -15.08
N ASP A 293 -27.35 -11.53 -14.79
CA ASP A 293 -28.35 -10.80 -14.02
C ASP A 293 -27.98 -10.70 -12.52
N ALA A 294 -28.77 -9.95 -11.74
CA ALA A 294 -28.55 -9.75 -10.31
C ALA A 294 -28.55 -11.07 -9.50
N GLY A 295 -29.33 -12.05 -9.95
CA GLY A 295 -29.42 -13.37 -9.34
C GLY A 295 -28.23 -14.26 -9.70
N ALA A 296 -27.70 -14.16 -10.92
CA ALA A 296 -26.46 -14.80 -11.34
C ALA A 296 -25.25 -14.26 -10.57
N VAL A 297 -25.16 -12.94 -10.37
CA VAL A 297 -24.12 -12.32 -9.54
C VAL A 297 -24.19 -12.84 -8.10
N ALA A 298 -25.37 -12.92 -7.50
CA ALA A 298 -25.57 -13.49 -6.17
C ALA A 298 -25.24 -15.00 -6.11
N CYS A 299 -25.62 -15.76 -7.14
CA CYS A 299 -25.31 -17.19 -7.28
C CYS A 299 -23.79 -17.42 -7.40
N LEU A 300 -23.09 -16.62 -8.21
CA LEU A 300 -21.64 -16.66 -8.37
C LEU A 300 -20.93 -16.37 -7.05
N ILE A 301 -21.28 -15.27 -6.38
CA ILE A 301 -20.71 -14.91 -5.06
C ILE A 301 -20.90 -16.07 -4.07
N ARG A 302 -22.13 -16.59 -3.96
CA ARG A 302 -22.42 -17.73 -3.10
C ARG A 302 -21.59 -18.96 -3.47
N ARG A 303 -21.53 -19.33 -4.76
CA ARG A 303 -20.82 -20.53 -5.22
C ARG A 303 -19.31 -20.43 -5.03
N ILE A 304 -18.72 -19.24 -5.03
CA ILE A 304 -17.30 -19.03 -4.67
C ILE A 304 -17.07 -19.20 -3.16
N VAL A 305 -17.99 -18.72 -2.31
CA VAL A 305 -17.92 -18.92 -0.84
C VAL A 305 -18.19 -20.40 -0.47
N ASP A 306 -19.17 -21.03 -1.11
CA ASP A 306 -19.47 -22.46 -0.94
C ASP A 306 -18.35 -23.34 -1.53
N CYS A 307 -17.71 -22.94 -2.65
CA CYS A 307 -16.69 -23.70 -3.38
C CYS A 307 -15.58 -22.77 -3.91
N ARG A 308 -14.46 -22.69 -3.17
CA ARG A 308 -13.25 -21.92 -3.54
C ARG A 308 -12.72 -22.23 -4.95
N LEU A 309 -12.76 -23.51 -5.32
CA LEU A 309 -12.19 -24.02 -6.57
C LEU A 309 -13.28 -24.25 -7.64
N TRP A 310 -13.03 -23.73 -8.83
CA TRP A 310 -13.89 -23.86 -10.00
C TRP A 310 -13.23 -24.78 -11.05
N PRO A 311 -13.93 -25.82 -11.54
CA PRO A 311 -13.32 -26.76 -12.48
C PRO A 311 -13.34 -26.21 -13.91
N VAL A 312 -12.22 -26.37 -14.61
CA VAL A 312 -12.10 -26.16 -16.06
C VAL A 312 -11.62 -27.47 -16.67
N GLU A 313 -12.53 -28.17 -17.34
CA GLU A 313 -12.25 -29.47 -17.96
C GLU A 313 -11.60 -29.29 -19.34
N VAL A 314 -10.62 -30.14 -19.66
CA VAL A 314 -9.89 -30.13 -20.93
C VAL A 314 -9.91 -31.53 -21.56
N MET A 315 -10.01 -31.60 -22.89
CA MET A 315 -9.99 -32.86 -23.65
C MET A 315 -9.38 -32.71 -25.04
N ARG A 316 -9.05 -33.85 -25.68
CA ARG A 316 -8.60 -33.91 -27.08
C ARG A 316 -9.47 -34.87 -27.91
N SER A 317 -10.35 -34.32 -28.72
CA SER A 317 -11.17 -35.07 -29.69
C SER A 317 -10.53 -35.13 -31.09
N PRO A 318 -10.79 -36.17 -31.90
CA PRO A 318 -10.56 -36.11 -33.35
C PRO A 318 -11.52 -35.10 -34.01
N ASP A 319 -11.09 -34.47 -35.11
CA ASP A 319 -11.93 -33.54 -35.87
C ASP A 319 -13.19 -34.22 -36.45
N PRO A 320 -14.41 -33.75 -36.13
CA PRO A 320 -15.65 -34.32 -36.69
C PRO A 320 -15.76 -34.22 -38.21
N GLY A 321 -14.95 -33.39 -38.88
CA GLY A 321 -14.90 -33.28 -40.34
C GLY A 321 -14.37 -34.52 -41.08
N VAL A 322 -13.71 -35.48 -40.39
CA VAL A 322 -12.95 -36.57 -41.04
C VAL A 322 -13.49 -37.98 -40.72
N THR A 323 -14.81 -38.15 -40.71
CA THR A 323 -15.41 -39.50 -40.67
C THR A 323 -15.14 -40.25 -41.98
N ARG A 324 -14.19 -41.20 -41.98
CA ARG A 324 -14.00 -42.14 -43.11
C ARG A 324 -15.31 -42.89 -43.39
N GLY A 325 -15.68 -42.99 -44.66
CA GLY A 325 -16.90 -43.69 -45.10
C GLY A 325 -16.85 -45.20 -44.91
N GLY A 326 -17.05 -45.67 -43.67
CA GLY A 326 -17.19 -47.08 -43.31
C GLY A 326 -18.59 -47.36 -42.76
N LYS A 327 -19.25 -48.40 -43.27
CA LYS A 327 -20.51 -48.89 -42.69
C LYS A 327 -20.24 -49.62 -41.38
N GLN A 328 -20.37 -48.94 -40.25
CA GLN A 328 -20.59 -49.61 -38.96
C GLN A 328 -22.08 -49.89 -38.74
N GLY A 329 -22.38 -50.90 -37.93
CA GLY A 329 -23.73 -51.43 -37.73
C GLY A 329 -24.61 -50.53 -36.87
N LYS A 330 -25.92 -50.83 -36.85
CA LYS A 330 -26.83 -50.30 -35.83
C LYS A 330 -26.66 -51.10 -34.53
N ASP A 331 -25.67 -50.71 -33.74
CA ASP A 331 -25.65 -51.01 -32.31
C ASP A 331 -25.57 -49.69 -31.55
N LYS A 332 -26.50 -49.48 -30.61
CA LYS A 332 -26.40 -48.38 -29.64
C LYS A 332 -25.39 -48.83 -28.58
N PRO A 333 -24.39 -48.01 -28.20
CA PRO A 333 -23.72 -48.19 -26.91
C PRO A 333 -24.74 -48.00 -25.78
N ALA A 334 -24.49 -48.63 -24.63
CA ALA A 334 -25.26 -48.39 -23.41
C ALA A 334 -25.03 -46.95 -22.90
N GLU A 335 -25.98 -46.42 -22.13
CA GLU A 335 -26.09 -44.96 -21.86
C GLU A 335 -25.12 -44.45 -20.76
N ASP A 336 -24.33 -45.34 -20.16
CA ASP A 336 -23.54 -45.09 -18.94
C ASP A 336 -22.06 -44.75 -19.16
N GLU A 337 -21.39 -45.28 -20.19
CA GLU A 337 -19.92 -45.10 -20.38
C GLU A 337 -19.56 -44.26 -21.62
N ILE A 338 -19.74 -42.94 -21.51
CA ILE A 338 -19.09 -41.99 -22.43
C ILE A 338 -17.66 -41.72 -21.92
N GLN A 339 -16.69 -42.46 -22.44
CA GLN A 339 -15.27 -42.23 -22.18
C GLN A 339 -14.77 -41.00 -22.93
N ILE A 340 -14.24 -40.01 -22.20
CA ILE A 340 -13.76 -38.74 -22.77
C ILE A 340 -12.24 -38.85 -23.01
N PRO A 341 -11.76 -38.65 -24.26
CA PRO A 341 -10.34 -38.81 -24.59
C PRO A 341 -9.48 -37.69 -24.02
N PHE A 342 -8.38 -38.06 -23.36
CA PHE A 342 -7.47 -37.15 -22.63
C PHE A 342 -8.23 -36.22 -21.67
N HIS A 343 -9.13 -36.77 -20.86
CA HIS A 343 -9.93 -35.97 -19.92
C HIS A 343 -9.09 -35.48 -18.73
N GLY A 344 -8.82 -34.18 -18.70
CA GLY A 344 -8.15 -33.49 -17.60
C GLY A 344 -9.00 -32.37 -17.00
N VAL A 345 -8.57 -31.86 -15.85
CA VAL A 345 -9.21 -30.73 -15.15
C VAL A 345 -8.17 -29.85 -14.48
N ALA A 346 -8.31 -28.54 -14.65
CA ALA A 346 -7.65 -27.53 -13.86
C ALA A 346 -8.62 -26.96 -12.81
N TYR A 347 -8.12 -26.61 -11.62
CA TYR A 347 -8.92 -26.05 -10.53
C TYR A 347 -8.57 -24.57 -10.32
N LEU A 348 -9.43 -23.70 -10.84
CA LEU A 348 -9.28 -22.25 -10.77
C LEU A 348 -9.74 -21.73 -9.39
N ASP A 349 -8.86 -21.05 -8.67
CA ASP A 349 -9.24 -20.32 -7.45
C ASP A 349 -9.98 -19.02 -7.79
N MET A 350 -11.24 -18.94 -7.39
CA MET A 350 -12.12 -17.79 -7.66
C MET A 350 -12.22 -16.81 -6.50
N VAL A 351 -11.68 -17.13 -5.32
CA VAL A 351 -11.81 -16.31 -4.10
C VAL A 351 -11.28 -14.88 -4.28
N PRO A 352 -10.20 -14.60 -5.04
CA PRO A 352 -9.73 -13.22 -5.23
C PRO A 352 -10.72 -12.29 -5.95
N LEU A 353 -11.74 -12.80 -6.64
CA LEU A 353 -12.84 -11.97 -7.19
C LEU A 353 -13.80 -11.44 -6.10
N LEU A 354 -13.79 -12.05 -4.91
CA LEU A 354 -14.50 -11.54 -3.73
C LEU A 354 -13.69 -10.47 -2.97
N TYR A 355 -12.42 -10.25 -3.30
CA TYR A 355 -11.65 -9.17 -2.68
C TYR A 355 -12.21 -7.82 -3.13
N PRO A 356 -12.55 -6.89 -2.22
CA PRO A 356 -13.16 -5.62 -2.57
C PRO A 356 -12.44 -4.91 -3.70
N GLY A 357 -13.17 -4.50 -4.73
CA GLY A 357 -12.68 -3.74 -5.88
C GLY A 357 -11.85 -4.51 -6.91
N VAL A 358 -11.60 -5.81 -6.71
CA VAL A 358 -10.97 -6.64 -7.75
C VAL A 358 -11.97 -6.87 -8.88
N LYS A 359 -11.51 -6.65 -10.12
CA LYS A 359 -12.31 -6.83 -11.34
C LYS A 359 -11.86 -8.00 -12.20
N HIS A 360 -10.62 -8.45 -12.07
CA HIS A 360 -10.07 -9.54 -12.86
C HIS A 360 -9.18 -10.43 -12.00
N ILE A 361 -9.07 -11.68 -12.40
CA ILE A 361 -8.02 -12.60 -12.01
C ILE A 361 -7.41 -13.19 -13.28
N ARG A 362 -6.10 -13.37 -13.28
CA ARG A 362 -5.36 -14.06 -14.34
C ARG A 362 -4.38 -15.00 -13.68
N GLY A 363 -4.24 -16.21 -14.19
CA GLY A 363 -3.42 -17.21 -13.52
C GLY A 363 -3.06 -18.43 -14.35
N ALA A 364 -2.11 -19.19 -13.83
CA ALA A 364 -1.56 -20.41 -14.43
C ALA A 364 -1.87 -21.60 -13.52
N TYR A 365 -2.66 -22.54 -14.02
CA TYR A 365 -3.23 -23.66 -13.25
C TYR A 365 -2.82 -25.00 -13.83
N LEU A 366 -2.39 -25.94 -13.00
CA LEU A 366 -1.98 -27.28 -13.41
C LEU A 366 -3.20 -28.11 -13.87
N ILE A 367 -3.00 -28.92 -14.90
CA ILE A 367 -4.01 -29.88 -15.37
C ILE A 367 -3.74 -31.24 -14.73
N TYR A 368 -4.74 -31.75 -14.02
CA TYR A 368 -4.73 -33.07 -13.40
C TYR A 368 -5.60 -34.05 -14.21
N PRO A 369 -5.39 -35.38 -14.13
CA PRO A 369 -6.37 -36.36 -14.61
C PRO A 369 -7.75 -36.08 -14.00
N PHE A 370 -8.80 -36.17 -14.81
CA PHE A 370 -10.17 -36.04 -14.31
C PHE A 370 -10.59 -37.30 -13.52
N TYR A 371 -11.09 -37.09 -12.30
CA TYR A 371 -11.77 -38.07 -11.45
C TYR A 371 -13.02 -37.45 -10.82
N GLU A 372 -14.12 -38.19 -10.78
CA GLU A 372 -15.42 -37.69 -10.28
C GLU A 372 -15.43 -37.48 -8.75
N THR A 373 -14.63 -38.27 -8.02
CA THR A 373 -14.38 -38.11 -6.57
C THR A 373 -13.76 -36.76 -6.25
N ASP A 374 -12.74 -36.37 -7.03
CA ASP A 374 -12.01 -35.11 -6.86
C ASP A 374 -12.87 -33.91 -7.20
N LEU A 375 -13.66 -34.00 -8.27
CA LEU A 375 -14.64 -32.98 -8.65
C LEU A 375 -15.63 -32.76 -7.50
N GLN A 376 -16.27 -33.82 -7.00
CA GLN A 376 -17.23 -33.71 -5.92
C GLN A 376 -16.60 -33.18 -4.62
N ALA A 377 -15.40 -33.63 -4.27
CA ALA A 377 -14.70 -33.20 -3.06
C ALA A 377 -14.24 -31.72 -3.11
N LYS A 378 -13.75 -31.25 -4.27
CA LYS A 378 -13.18 -29.90 -4.44
C LYS A 378 -14.21 -28.83 -4.82
N THR A 379 -15.25 -29.19 -5.59
CA THR A 379 -16.18 -28.22 -6.22
C THR A 379 -17.66 -28.46 -5.89
N LYS A 380 -17.97 -29.54 -5.15
CA LYS A 380 -19.34 -30.00 -4.82
C LYS A 380 -20.23 -30.29 -6.04
N GLN A 381 -19.66 -30.39 -7.24
CA GLN A 381 -20.39 -30.81 -8.45
C GLN A 381 -20.41 -32.34 -8.58
N ASN A 382 -21.52 -32.88 -9.07
CA ASN A 382 -21.75 -34.32 -9.21
C ASN A 382 -21.60 -34.82 -10.66
N THR A 383 -21.31 -33.94 -11.62
CA THR A 383 -21.35 -34.25 -13.06
C THR A 383 -20.25 -33.50 -13.82
N SER A 384 -19.65 -34.17 -14.81
CA SER A 384 -18.71 -33.56 -15.76
C SER A 384 -19.45 -32.67 -16.76
N VAL A 385 -18.93 -31.46 -16.94
CA VAL A 385 -19.39 -30.45 -17.90
C VAL A 385 -19.21 -30.94 -19.34
N LEU A 386 -18.11 -31.64 -19.62
CA LEU A 386 -17.89 -32.28 -20.93
C LEU A 386 -18.85 -33.45 -21.16
N ARG A 387 -19.13 -34.30 -20.16
CA ARG A 387 -20.08 -35.41 -20.31
C ARG A 387 -21.52 -34.91 -20.51
N GLU A 388 -21.92 -33.82 -19.86
CA GLU A 388 -23.23 -33.17 -20.10
C GLU A 388 -23.34 -32.60 -21.53
N THR A 389 -22.31 -31.91 -22.02
CA THR A 389 -22.33 -31.37 -23.40
C THR A 389 -22.31 -32.47 -24.47
N MET A 390 -21.62 -33.60 -24.24
CA MET A 390 -21.68 -34.77 -25.14
C MET A 390 -23.03 -35.51 -25.12
N ARG A 391 -23.79 -35.43 -24.01
CA ARG A 391 -25.14 -36.03 -23.91
C ARG A 391 -26.20 -35.24 -24.67
N MET A 392 -25.91 -34.00 -25.08
CA MET A 392 -26.77 -33.16 -25.92
C MET A 392 -26.49 -33.44 -27.41
N PRO A 393 -27.43 -34.00 -28.20
CA PRO A 393 -27.21 -34.24 -29.63
C PRO A 393 -26.98 -32.93 -30.39
N ALA A 394 -26.12 -32.99 -31.42
CA ALA A 394 -25.61 -31.81 -32.12
C ALA A 394 -26.71 -30.92 -32.75
N LEU A 395 -27.08 -29.84 -32.05
CA LEU A 395 -27.92 -28.75 -32.55
C LEU A 395 -27.12 -27.59 -33.16
N GLN A 396 -25.79 -27.60 -33.04
CA GLN A 396 -24.90 -26.70 -33.79
C GLN A 396 -24.72 -27.24 -35.22
N GLY A 397 -25.78 -27.20 -36.03
CA GLY A 397 -25.78 -27.84 -37.34
C GLY A 397 -26.93 -27.53 -38.33
N ARG A 398 -27.95 -26.76 -37.93
CA ARG A 398 -28.96 -26.08 -38.78
C ARG A 398 -29.90 -25.25 -37.91
N GLY A 399 -30.41 -24.13 -38.43
CA GLY A 399 -31.24 -23.19 -37.66
C GLY A 399 -32.75 -23.41 -37.71
N GLN A 400 -33.45 -22.45 -37.09
CA GLN A 400 -34.91 -22.21 -37.02
C GLN A 400 -35.74 -22.90 -35.91
N ALA A 401 -36.83 -22.18 -35.59
CA ALA A 401 -38.02 -22.55 -34.81
C ALA A 401 -37.88 -22.65 -33.28
N SER A 402 -38.10 -21.51 -32.61
CA SER A 402 -38.67 -21.51 -31.25
C SER A 402 -40.07 -22.14 -31.28
N SER A 403 -40.39 -22.93 -30.24
CA SER A 403 -41.68 -23.62 -30.11
C SER A 403 -42.14 -23.60 -28.66
N ASN A 404 -42.75 -22.48 -28.23
CA ASN A 404 -43.34 -22.37 -26.91
C ASN A 404 -44.50 -23.36 -26.72
N ARG A 405 -44.39 -24.22 -25.71
CA ARG A 405 -45.53 -24.80 -25.00
C ARG A 405 -45.24 -24.81 -23.50
N PRO A 406 -46.12 -24.25 -22.66
CA PRO A 406 -46.01 -24.41 -21.21
C PRO A 406 -46.35 -25.85 -20.84
N PHE A 407 -45.72 -26.39 -19.79
CA PHE A 407 -46.22 -27.57 -19.10
C PHE A 407 -47.11 -27.13 -17.94
N ASP A 408 -48.40 -27.42 -18.08
CA ASP A 408 -49.42 -27.15 -17.05
C ASP A 408 -49.19 -27.98 -15.79
N THR A 409 -49.71 -27.47 -14.67
CA THR A 409 -49.68 -28.19 -13.38
C THR A 409 -50.88 -29.11 -13.18
N GLN A 410 -50.76 -29.99 -12.16
CA GLN A 410 -51.80 -30.88 -11.62
C GLN A 410 -52.11 -32.18 -12.38
N LYS A 411 -51.66 -33.30 -11.81
CA LYS A 411 -52.58 -34.20 -11.07
C LYS A 411 -51.83 -35.06 -10.05
N ALA A 412 -52.58 -35.61 -9.09
CA ALA A 412 -52.04 -36.17 -7.85
C ALA A 412 -52.33 -37.66 -7.65
N ALA A 413 -51.54 -38.27 -6.74
CA ALA A 413 -51.77 -39.49 -5.99
C ALA A 413 -51.89 -40.83 -6.75
N LYS A 414 -50.93 -41.74 -6.45
CA LYS A 414 -51.22 -42.80 -5.47
C LYS A 414 -49.96 -43.35 -4.80
N GLU A 415 -50.12 -43.84 -3.57
CA GLU A 415 -49.08 -44.50 -2.77
C GLU A 415 -48.96 -45.99 -3.11
N THR A 416 -47.76 -46.57 -3.02
CA THR A 416 -47.48 -47.69 -2.08
C THR A 416 -45.98 -47.94 -1.90
N LYS A 417 -45.56 -48.00 -0.62
CA LYS A 417 -44.66 -48.96 0.06
C LYS A 417 -43.75 -49.87 -0.82
N GLU A 418 -42.51 -50.19 -0.43
CA GLU A 418 -41.99 -50.46 0.93
C GLU A 418 -40.66 -49.75 1.29
N ALA A 419 -40.16 -49.99 2.51
CA ALA A 419 -38.98 -49.33 3.09
C ALA A 419 -37.81 -50.33 3.37
N PRO A 420 -36.54 -49.88 3.32
CA PRO A 420 -35.37 -50.75 3.53
C PRO A 420 -35.13 -51.10 5.02
N LYS A 421 -34.57 -52.29 5.28
CA LYS A 421 -34.06 -52.68 6.61
C LYS A 421 -32.54 -52.64 6.66
N LYS A 422 -32.01 -52.16 7.79
CA LYS A 422 -30.58 -52.00 8.10
C LYS A 422 -29.96 -53.29 8.65
N VAL A 423 -28.73 -53.60 8.22
CA VAL A 423 -27.63 -54.18 9.02
C VAL A 423 -26.35 -53.60 8.37
N GLN A 424 -25.55 -52.68 8.92
CA GLN A 424 -24.99 -52.50 10.27
C GLN A 424 -23.85 -53.48 10.61
N GLN A 425 -22.62 -53.09 10.29
CA GLN A 425 -21.41 -53.51 11.02
C GLN A 425 -20.45 -52.31 11.15
N LYS A 426 -19.51 -52.37 12.09
CA LYS A 426 -18.81 -51.20 12.64
C LYS A 426 -17.32 -51.48 12.84
N LEU A 427 -16.48 -50.57 12.36
CA LEU A 427 -15.14 -50.17 12.84
C LEU A 427 -14.25 -51.24 13.54
N THR A 428 -13.12 -51.54 12.88
CA THR A 428 -11.78 -51.53 13.50
C THR A 428 -10.85 -50.67 12.64
N ALA A 429 -9.71 -50.24 13.17
CA ALA A 429 -8.90 -49.16 12.59
C ALA A 429 -7.43 -49.54 12.38
N ALA A 430 -6.74 -48.65 11.67
CA ALA A 430 -5.29 -48.51 11.50
C ALA A 430 -4.58 -49.40 10.46
N GLU A 431 -3.65 -48.72 9.76
CA GLU A 431 -2.50 -49.23 8.97
C GLU A 431 -2.77 -49.95 7.63
N SER A 432 -1.82 -49.79 6.71
CA SER A 432 -1.84 -50.22 5.29
C SER A 432 -3.03 -49.76 4.43
N LEU A 433 -2.93 -48.53 3.87
CA LEU A 433 -3.60 -48.13 2.63
C LEU A 433 -2.57 -47.73 1.58
N THR A 434 -1.88 -48.74 1.05
CA THR A 434 -1.21 -48.71 -0.26
C THR A 434 -1.96 -49.68 -1.17
N GLU A 435 -2.14 -49.30 -2.44
CA GLU A 435 -2.75 -50.14 -3.50
C GLU A 435 -4.26 -50.45 -3.34
N ILE A 436 -5.11 -49.50 -3.75
CA ILE A 436 -6.44 -49.71 -4.38
C ILE A 436 -6.82 -48.41 -5.14
N ASP A 437 -7.57 -48.53 -6.23
CA ASP A 437 -8.18 -47.44 -7.04
C ASP A 437 -7.26 -46.39 -7.71
N VAL A 438 -6.36 -46.84 -8.61
CA VAL A 438 -5.57 -45.98 -9.54
C VAL A 438 -6.03 -46.09 -11.00
N LEU A 439 -7.02 -46.94 -11.30
CA LEU A 439 -7.22 -47.56 -12.62
C LEU A 439 -8.28 -46.88 -13.53
N GLY A 440 -8.54 -45.58 -13.35
CA GLY A 440 -9.64 -44.88 -14.03
C GLY A 440 -9.32 -44.16 -15.35
N ASN A 441 -8.17 -43.48 -15.47
CA ASN A 441 -7.93 -42.51 -16.54
C ASN A 441 -6.43 -42.41 -16.94
N PRO A 442 -5.89 -43.36 -17.72
CA PRO A 442 -4.47 -43.36 -18.10
C PRO A 442 -4.10 -42.23 -19.07
N GLU A 443 -4.99 -41.81 -19.97
CA GLU A 443 -4.72 -40.68 -20.89
C GLU A 443 -4.60 -39.34 -20.13
N GLY A 444 -5.38 -39.17 -19.05
CA GLY A 444 -5.31 -37.98 -18.19
C GLY A 444 -4.04 -37.92 -17.33
N GLN A 445 -3.45 -39.07 -16.95
CA GLN A 445 -2.20 -39.10 -16.18
C GLN A 445 -1.03 -38.44 -16.93
N MET A 446 -1.06 -38.47 -18.26
CA MET A 446 -0.06 -37.83 -19.13
C MET A 446 0.06 -36.31 -18.92
N TYR A 447 -0.99 -35.63 -18.44
CA TYR A 447 -0.91 -34.20 -18.08
C TYR A 447 -0.01 -33.97 -16.86
N THR A 448 -0.07 -34.87 -15.88
CA THR A 448 0.76 -34.79 -14.67
C THR A 448 2.21 -35.17 -14.99
N GLU A 449 2.44 -36.20 -15.82
CA GLU A 449 3.77 -36.56 -16.33
C GLU A 449 4.44 -35.41 -17.09
N ALA A 450 3.68 -34.71 -17.95
CA ALA A 450 4.15 -33.57 -18.71
C ALA A 450 4.23 -32.26 -17.90
N ARG A 451 3.70 -32.24 -16.66
CA ARG A 451 3.45 -31.04 -15.84
C ARG A 451 2.74 -29.94 -16.66
N THR A 452 1.68 -30.32 -17.37
CA THR A 452 0.88 -29.42 -18.21
C THR A 452 0.14 -28.40 -17.35
N TYR A 453 0.16 -27.13 -17.75
CA TYR A 453 -0.62 -26.08 -17.12
C TYR A 453 -1.36 -25.23 -18.17
N ILE A 454 -2.44 -24.57 -17.77
CA ILE A 454 -3.26 -23.70 -18.61
C ILE A 454 -3.34 -22.29 -18.02
N VAL A 455 -3.20 -21.28 -18.88
CA VAL A 455 -3.36 -19.88 -18.50
C VAL A 455 -4.78 -19.41 -18.79
N ILE A 456 -5.44 -18.84 -17.77
CA ILE A 456 -6.84 -18.42 -17.80
C ILE A 456 -6.96 -17.01 -17.20
N GLU A 457 -7.70 -16.13 -17.86
CA GLU A 457 -8.13 -14.82 -17.35
C GLU A 457 -9.65 -14.86 -17.15
N ILE A 458 -10.13 -14.45 -15.98
CA ILE A 458 -11.54 -14.13 -15.75
C ILE A 458 -11.64 -12.65 -15.38
N SER A 459 -12.42 -11.89 -16.13
CA SER A 459 -12.64 -10.47 -15.88
C SER A 459 -14.13 -10.12 -15.82
N LEU A 460 -14.45 -9.15 -14.98
CA LEU A 460 -15.78 -8.63 -14.70
C LEU A 460 -15.78 -7.12 -14.98
N GLU A 461 -16.86 -6.61 -15.55
CA GLU A 461 -17.00 -5.15 -15.73
C GLU A 461 -17.08 -4.40 -14.38
N LYS A 462 -17.69 -5.02 -13.38
CA LYS A 462 -17.84 -4.50 -12.01
C LYS A 462 -17.25 -5.50 -11.01
N PRO A 463 -16.62 -5.03 -9.91
CA PRO A 463 -16.14 -5.94 -8.86
C PRO A 463 -17.35 -6.57 -8.15
N LEU A 464 -17.21 -7.81 -7.65
CA LEU A 464 -18.31 -8.47 -6.93
C LEU A 464 -18.61 -7.76 -5.60
N LEU A 465 -17.57 -7.36 -4.87
CA LEU A 465 -17.67 -6.43 -3.74
C LEU A 465 -17.05 -5.07 -4.10
N PRO A 466 -17.75 -3.94 -3.95
CA PRO A 466 -17.15 -2.62 -4.20
C PRO A 466 -16.19 -2.20 -3.07
N LYS A 467 -15.06 -1.57 -3.41
CA LYS A 467 -14.23 -0.86 -2.41
C LYS A 467 -14.99 0.35 -1.88
N ARG A 468 -15.02 0.55 -0.55
CA ARG A 468 -15.50 1.82 0.04
C ARG A 468 -14.69 3.01 -0.55
N PRO A 469 -15.32 4.13 -0.91
CA PRO A 469 -14.59 5.29 -1.43
C PRO A 469 -13.80 5.99 -0.32
N PRO A 470 -12.62 6.57 -0.61
CA PRO A 470 -11.76 7.19 0.40
C PRO A 470 -12.42 8.40 1.10
N GLU A 471 -13.41 9.02 0.46
CA GLU A 471 -14.23 10.10 1.01
C GLU A 471 -15.22 9.63 2.09
N GLU A 472 -15.79 8.43 1.96
CA GLU A 472 -16.70 7.87 2.97
C GLU A 472 -15.90 7.48 4.23
N LEU A 473 -14.75 6.83 4.03
CA LEU A 473 -13.82 6.53 5.13
C LEU A 473 -13.33 7.80 5.83
N ALA A 474 -13.07 8.88 5.08
CA ALA A 474 -12.76 10.17 5.69
C ALA A 474 -13.94 10.74 6.50
N LYS A 475 -15.19 10.61 6.01
CA LYS A 475 -16.40 11.05 6.73
C LYS A 475 -16.62 10.27 8.03
N ARG A 476 -16.55 8.93 7.99
CA ARG A 476 -16.66 8.10 9.20
C ARG A 476 -15.57 8.46 10.23
N VAL A 477 -14.32 8.68 9.81
CA VAL A 477 -13.25 9.12 10.71
C VAL A 477 -13.47 10.55 11.22
N MET A 478 -14.06 11.47 10.43
CA MET A 478 -14.48 12.80 10.91
C MET A 478 -15.65 12.75 11.89
N GLU A 479 -16.54 11.76 11.78
CA GLU A 479 -17.69 11.55 12.67
C GLU A 479 -17.24 10.94 14.01
N LEU A 480 -16.28 10.00 14.00
CA LEU A 480 -15.67 9.42 15.20
C LEU A 480 -14.66 10.35 15.88
N ILE A 481 -13.91 11.14 15.10
CA ILE A 481 -12.84 12.03 15.55
C ILE A 481 -12.89 13.34 14.74
N PRO A 482 -13.68 14.34 15.17
CA PRO A 482 -13.79 15.61 14.47
C PRO A 482 -12.42 16.32 14.39
N PRO A 483 -12.08 16.93 13.25
CA PRO A 483 -10.81 17.62 13.09
C PRO A 483 -10.76 18.82 14.02
N ARG A 484 -9.60 19.03 14.67
CA ARG A 484 -9.42 20.13 15.64
C ARG A 484 -9.64 21.47 14.92
N PRO A 485 -10.58 22.33 15.38
CA PRO A 485 -10.81 23.61 14.72
C PRO A 485 -9.52 24.44 14.73
N PRO A 486 -9.16 25.07 13.60
CA PRO A 486 -7.89 25.79 13.52
C PRO A 486 -7.89 26.92 14.54
N LEU A 487 -6.96 26.85 15.50
CA LEU A 487 -6.78 27.89 16.50
C LEU A 487 -6.71 29.27 15.80
N PRO A 488 -7.46 30.27 16.27
CA PRO A 488 -7.46 31.59 15.64
C PRO A 488 -6.01 32.08 15.55
N ARG A 489 -5.58 32.44 14.34
CA ARG A 489 -4.18 32.82 14.09
C ARG A 489 -3.82 33.96 15.05
N ARG A 490 -2.97 33.69 16.06
CA ARG A 490 -2.25 34.75 16.76
C ARG A 490 -1.54 35.56 15.68
N PRO A 491 -1.89 36.83 15.47
CA PRO A 491 -1.23 37.61 14.44
C PRO A 491 0.17 37.91 14.99
N ALA A 492 1.22 37.33 14.41
CA ALA A 492 2.59 37.76 14.71
C ALA A 492 2.78 39.27 14.44
N GLY A 493 1.89 39.87 13.64
CA GLY A 493 1.71 41.31 13.52
C GLY A 493 1.31 42.02 14.83
N ALA A 494 0.39 41.47 15.63
CA ALA A 494 -0.07 42.07 16.88
C ALA A 494 1.07 42.23 17.91
N GLU A 495 1.86 41.17 18.09
CA GLU A 495 3.04 41.17 18.97
C GLU A 495 4.13 42.10 18.42
N ARG A 496 4.39 42.08 17.11
CA ARG A 496 5.32 43.01 16.45
C ARG A 496 4.88 44.47 16.53
N ALA A 497 3.60 44.77 16.40
CA ALA A 497 3.04 46.13 16.47
C ALA A 497 3.13 46.70 17.89
N VAL A 498 2.99 45.85 18.91
CA VAL A 498 3.24 46.23 20.32
C VAL A 498 4.73 46.49 20.55
N LEU A 499 5.61 45.58 20.12
CA LEU A 499 7.06 45.79 20.27
C LEU A 499 7.54 47.03 19.51
N GLU A 500 6.98 47.30 18.33
CA GLU A 500 7.23 48.53 17.56
C GLU A 500 6.69 49.78 18.29
N TYR A 501 5.50 49.72 18.90
CA TYR A 501 4.98 50.81 19.73
C TYR A 501 5.86 51.08 20.96
N GLN A 502 6.25 50.05 21.71
CA GLN A 502 7.21 50.16 22.82
C GLN A 502 8.55 50.76 22.33
N ALA A 503 9.07 50.35 21.17
CA ALA A 503 10.30 50.90 20.60
C ALA A 503 10.17 52.39 20.17
N GLN A 504 9.04 52.80 19.60
CA GLN A 504 8.80 54.22 19.26
C GLN A 504 8.67 55.08 20.53
N ILE A 505 8.01 54.58 21.58
CA ILE A 505 7.99 55.25 22.90
C ILE A 505 9.41 55.42 23.43
N ASN A 506 10.23 54.37 23.40
CA ASN A 506 11.61 54.43 23.89
C ASN A 506 12.45 55.47 23.13
N SER A 507 12.29 55.54 21.80
CA SER A 507 12.94 56.54 20.95
C SER A 507 12.49 57.98 21.27
N VAL A 508 11.19 58.21 21.47
CA VAL A 508 10.64 59.52 21.83
C VAL A 508 11.04 59.92 23.25
N THR A 509 11.01 59.00 24.22
CA THR A 509 11.43 59.25 25.61
C THR A 509 12.91 59.61 25.68
N GLY A 510 13.78 58.93 24.93
CA GLY A 510 15.20 59.28 24.82
C GLY A 510 15.42 60.70 24.28
N GLN A 511 14.72 61.07 23.22
CA GLN A 511 14.78 62.42 22.64
C GLN A 511 14.23 63.50 23.59
N ILE A 512 13.13 63.23 24.31
CA ILE A 512 12.60 64.15 25.33
C ILE A 512 13.58 64.32 26.50
N LEU A 513 14.24 63.24 26.93
CA LEU A 513 15.26 63.27 27.96
C LEU A 513 16.49 64.08 27.52
N GLU A 514 16.95 63.91 26.28
CA GLU A 514 18.02 64.72 25.70
C GLU A 514 17.66 66.21 25.67
N GLN A 515 16.44 66.56 25.24
CA GLN A 515 15.97 67.97 25.26
C GLN A 515 15.89 68.52 26.70
N TYR A 516 15.44 67.71 27.66
CA TYR A 516 15.43 68.10 29.07
C TYR A 516 16.85 68.30 29.63
N GLN A 517 17.82 67.47 29.23
CA GLN A 517 19.24 67.65 29.56
C GLN A 517 19.84 68.89 28.89
N GLN A 518 19.50 69.19 27.64
CA GLN A 518 19.96 70.41 26.94
C GLN A 518 19.42 71.69 27.61
N LEU A 519 18.17 71.69 28.09
CA LEU A 519 17.55 72.85 28.73
C LEU A 519 17.91 73.00 30.22
N PHE A 520 18.08 71.90 30.97
CA PHE A 520 18.21 71.93 32.42
C PHE A 520 19.42 71.18 33.00
N GLY A 521 20.22 70.49 32.17
CA GLY A 521 21.35 69.65 32.60
C GLY A 521 22.45 70.42 33.36
N ALA A 522 22.70 71.67 32.97
CA ALA A 522 23.63 72.55 33.70
C ALA A 522 23.18 72.84 35.15
N ALA A 523 21.89 72.71 35.45
CA ALA A 523 21.30 72.88 36.78
C ALA A 523 21.05 71.55 37.53
N LEU A 524 21.62 70.45 37.05
CA LEU A 524 21.51 69.10 37.63
C LEU A 524 22.85 68.57 38.21
N VAL A 525 23.92 69.37 38.17
CA VAL A 525 25.25 68.96 38.65
C VAL A 525 25.33 69.05 40.19
N SER A 526 25.30 67.88 40.83
CA SER A 526 25.84 67.58 42.17
C SER A 526 25.42 68.48 43.34
N GLY A 527 24.34 68.09 44.04
CA GLY A 527 24.08 68.50 45.43
C GLY A 527 22.80 69.29 45.70
N SER A 528 21.93 69.49 44.70
CA SER A 528 20.66 70.19 44.87
C SER A 528 19.62 69.38 45.66
N GLN A 529 18.84 70.08 46.48
CA GLN A 529 17.68 69.53 47.20
C GLN A 529 16.57 69.08 46.21
N PRO A 530 15.65 68.18 46.61
CA PRO A 530 14.51 67.79 45.78
C PRO A 530 13.73 69.01 45.29
N LEU A 531 13.44 69.04 43.99
CA LEU A 531 12.77 70.16 43.33
C LEU A 531 11.36 70.34 43.88
N ASP A 532 11.04 71.55 44.33
CA ASP A 532 9.70 71.93 44.77
C ASP A 532 8.66 71.75 43.65
N LEU A 533 7.43 71.41 44.00
CA LEU A 533 6.36 71.03 43.05
C LEU A 533 6.10 72.15 42.02
N ALA A 534 6.04 73.41 42.48
CA ALA A 534 5.88 74.56 41.58
C ALA A 534 7.05 74.70 40.59
N ALA A 535 8.28 74.38 41.02
CA ALA A 535 9.46 74.40 40.15
C ALA A 535 9.47 73.24 39.14
N GLN A 536 8.93 72.06 39.52
CA GLN A 536 8.72 70.96 38.59
C GLN A 536 7.67 71.32 37.52
N GLU A 537 6.54 71.91 37.91
CA GLU A 537 5.52 72.38 36.97
C GLU A 537 6.03 73.51 36.06
N GLN A 538 6.84 74.44 36.58
CA GLN A 538 7.47 75.48 35.78
C GLN A 538 8.43 74.88 34.74
N ARG A 539 9.32 73.95 35.12
CA ARG A 539 10.21 73.26 34.17
C ARG A 539 9.42 72.44 33.14
N LYS A 540 8.34 71.78 33.55
CA LYS A 540 7.43 71.02 32.67
C LYS A 540 6.74 71.92 31.64
N THR A 541 6.19 73.06 32.05
CA THR A 541 5.55 74.02 31.14
C THR A 541 6.56 74.65 30.17
N GLN A 542 7.78 74.96 30.63
CA GLN A 542 8.86 75.44 29.77
C GLN A 542 9.31 74.38 28.74
N LEU A 543 9.53 73.13 29.17
CA LEU A 543 9.84 72.01 28.26
C LEU A 543 8.76 71.81 27.19
N ILE A 544 7.48 71.83 27.60
CA ILE A 544 6.34 71.70 26.68
C ILE A 544 6.27 72.92 25.73
N GLY A 545 6.61 74.12 26.20
CA GLY A 545 6.72 75.32 25.37
C GLY A 545 7.76 75.14 24.26
N GLU A 546 9.00 74.77 24.62
CA GLU A 546 10.09 74.54 23.68
C GLU A 546 9.82 73.39 22.71
N LEU A 547 9.24 72.27 23.17
CA LEU A 547 8.86 71.15 22.31
C LEU A 547 7.76 71.51 21.30
N ASN A 548 6.85 72.43 21.65
CA ASN A 548 5.85 72.95 20.72
C ASN A 548 6.46 73.97 19.74
N TYR A 549 7.25 74.94 20.22
CA TYR A 549 7.85 75.98 19.40
C TYR A 549 8.87 75.42 18.40
N SER A 550 9.68 74.44 18.80
CA SER A 550 10.62 73.73 17.92
C SER A 550 9.95 72.71 16.98
N GLY A 551 8.64 72.52 17.05
CA GLY A 551 7.89 71.53 16.26
C GLY A 551 8.12 70.06 16.66
N LYS A 552 9.06 69.77 17.57
CA LYS A 552 9.41 68.40 18.00
C LYS A 552 8.22 67.63 18.57
N TYR A 553 7.32 68.30 19.29
CA TYR A 553 6.08 67.70 19.78
C TYR A 553 5.18 67.15 18.65
N PHE A 554 5.11 67.85 17.51
CA PHE A 554 4.35 67.37 16.35
C PHE A 554 5.04 66.18 15.67
N ALA A 555 6.38 66.20 15.58
CA ALA A 555 7.15 65.08 15.04
C ALA A 555 6.95 63.80 15.87
N PHE A 556 7.05 63.88 17.21
CA PHE A 556 6.79 62.74 18.10
C PHE A 556 5.35 62.19 17.95
N LYS A 557 4.37 63.07 17.77
CA LYS A 557 2.97 62.68 17.57
C LYS A 557 2.77 61.88 16.28
N GLU A 558 3.36 62.31 15.16
CA GLU A 558 3.29 61.56 13.89
C GLU A 558 4.14 60.28 13.92
N GLN A 559 5.28 60.26 14.63
CA GLN A 559 6.11 59.06 14.84
C GLN A 559 5.32 57.94 15.56
N ILE A 560 4.58 58.28 16.63
CA ILE A 560 3.79 57.31 17.42
C ILE A 560 2.49 56.90 16.71
N LYS A 561 1.89 57.80 15.91
CA LYS A 561 0.63 57.56 15.16
C LYS A 561 0.67 56.30 14.30
N HIS A 562 1.78 56.00 13.62
CA HIS A 562 1.89 54.84 12.75
C HIS A 562 1.79 53.51 13.51
N SER A 563 2.49 53.36 14.64
CA SER A 563 2.41 52.15 15.47
C SER A 563 1.07 52.02 16.21
N VAL A 564 0.44 53.14 16.60
CA VAL A 564 -0.93 53.16 17.15
C VAL A 564 -1.97 52.65 16.12
N VAL A 565 -1.93 53.15 14.89
CA VAL A 565 -2.81 52.67 13.80
C VAL A 565 -2.57 51.19 13.52
N ARG A 566 -1.30 50.75 13.59
CA ARG A 566 -0.93 49.35 13.42
C ARG A 566 -1.45 48.45 14.54
N ILE A 567 -1.41 48.90 15.80
CA ILE A 567 -2.06 48.23 16.94
C ILE A 567 -3.58 48.09 16.74
N ALA A 568 -4.26 49.17 16.33
CA ALA A 568 -5.71 49.14 16.09
C ALA A 568 -6.10 48.13 15.00
N ARG A 569 -5.26 47.99 13.97
CA ARG A 569 -5.47 47.03 12.86
C ARG A 569 -5.07 45.59 13.20
N GLU A 570 -3.89 45.39 13.80
CA GLU A 570 -3.27 44.07 13.97
C GLU A 570 -3.55 43.42 15.34
N LYS A 571 -3.65 44.19 16.44
CA LYS A 571 -3.96 43.67 17.79
C LYS A 571 -5.44 43.80 18.15
N MET A 572 -6.09 44.92 17.81
CA MET A 572 -7.54 45.10 18.06
C MET A 572 -8.45 44.62 16.91
N LEU A 573 -7.86 44.18 15.78
CA LEU A 573 -8.56 43.60 14.62
C LEU A 573 -9.69 44.47 14.04
N ARG A 574 -9.54 45.82 14.07
CA ARG A 574 -10.52 46.75 13.48
C ARG A 574 -10.03 47.28 12.13
N THR A 575 -10.81 47.01 11.09
CA THR A 575 -10.58 47.43 9.69
C THR A 575 -11.74 48.21 9.07
N GLU A 576 -12.81 48.42 9.82
CA GLU A 576 -14.06 49.04 9.35
C GLU A 576 -14.38 50.31 10.14
N ALA A 577 -15.19 51.20 9.57
CA ALA A 577 -15.60 52.45 10.20
C ALA A 577 -16.80 52.26 11.15
N PHE A 578 -16.77 52.94 12.29
CA PHE A 578 -17.88 52.93 13.24
C PHE A 578 -19.09 53.68 12.66
N THR A 579 -20.26 53.02 12.68
CA THR A 579 -21.55 53.60 12.30
C THR A 579 -22.24 54.34 13.45
N ASP A 580 -21.78 54.12 14.68
CA ASP A 580 -22.35 54.62 15.93
C ASP A 580 -21.26 55.34 16.76
N GLN A 581 -21.63 56.50 17.30
CA GLN A 581 -20.74 57.40 18.02
C GLN A 581 -20.41 56.88 19.43
N GLU A 582 -21.32 56.15 20.08
CA GLU A 582 -21.04 55.54 21.39
C GLU A 582 -20.03 54.40 21.27
N GLN A 583 -20.15 53.56 20.24
CA GLN A 583 -19.19 52.50 19.93
C GLN A 583 -17.79 53.05 19.61
N LEU A 584 -17.71 54.17 18.88
CA LEU A 584 -16.45 54.87 18.62
C LEU A 584 -15.80 55.36 19.94
N GLN A 585 -16.58 55.98 20.84
CA GLN A 585 -16.06 56.44 22.13
C GLN A 585 -15.62 55.28 23.04
N GLY A 586 -16.40 54.20 23.08
CA GLY A 586 -16.04 52.96 23.77
C GLY A 586 -14.70 52.40 23.27
N PHE A 587 -14.55 52.23 21.95
CA PHE A 587 -13.31 51.75 21.35
C PHE A 587 -12.12 52.69 21.62
N LEU A 588 -12.31 54.01 21.51
CA LEU A 588 -11.25 54.98 21.81
C LEU A 588 -10.81 54.92 23.27
N SER A 589 -11.73 54.69 24.22
CA SER A 589 -11.38 54.52 25.64
C SER A 589 -10.59 53.22 25.88
N GLN A 590 -11.00 52.10 25.27
CA GLN A 590 -10.31 50.82 25.37
C GLN A 590 -8.90 50.88 24.75
N LEU A 591 -8.77 51.53 23.59
CA LEU A 591 -7.49 51.76 22.93
C LEU A 591 -6.61 52.69 23.76
N TYR A 592 -7.16 53.76 24.35
CA TYR A 592 -6.40 54.68 25.20
C TYR A 592 -5.82 53.99 26.44
N VAL A 593 -6.63 53.25 27.19
CA VAL A 593 -6.16 52.46 28.36
C VAL A 593 -5.05 51.51 27.95
N PHE A 594 -5.28 50.71 26.90
CA PHE A 594 -4.31 49.74 26.40
C PHE A 594 -2.97 50.39 25.97
N LEU A 595 -3.01 51.53 25.30
CA LEU A 595 -1.79 52.26 24.90
C LEU A 595 -1.06 52.85 26.11
N VAL A 596 -1.78 53.34 27.12
CA VAL A 596 -1.19 53.84 28.37
C VAL A 596 -0.53 52.71 29.16
N ASP A 597 -1.14 51.52 29.24
CA ASP A 597 -0.56 50.36 29.91
C ASP A 597 0.74 49.89 29.23
N GLU A 598 0.74 49.71 27.90
CA GLU A 598 1.94 49.34 27.14
C GLU A 598 3.02 50.44 27.19
N MET A 599 2.63 51.71 27.29
CA MET A 599 3.54 52.84 27.52
C MET A 599 4.17 52.78 28.91
N HIS A 600 3.41 52.45 29.96
CA HIS A 600 3.98 52.23 31.29
C HIS A 600 4.91 51.01 31.32
N VAL A 601 4.60 49.93 30.61
CA VAL A 601 5.54 48.79 30.45
C VAL A 601 6.84 49.22 29.75
N ALA A 602 6.75 50.01 28.67
CA ALA A 602 7.93 50.53 27.96
C ALA A 602 8.79 51.46 28.84
N LEU A 603 8.16 52.42 29.51
CA LEU A 603 8.84 53.37 30.41
C LEU A 603 9.45 52.67 31.63
N ASN A 604 8.74 51.72 32.24
CA ASN A 604 9.27 50.96 33.37
C ASN A 604 10.52 50.18 32.96
N LYS A 605 10.54 49.53 31.79
CA LYS A 605 11.75 48.84 31.26
C LYS A 605 12.96 49.76 31.05
N ILE A 606 12.76 51.06 30.84
CA ILE A 606 13.86 52.05 30.76
C ILE A 606 14.35 52.44 32.18
N LEU A 607 13.43 52.50 33.15
CA LEU A 607 13.68 53.04 34.48
C LEU A 607 14.13 51.97 35.50
N SER A 608 13.78 50.70 35.29
CA SER A 608 14.22 49.57 36.12
C SER A 608 15.60 49.08 35.67
N VAL A 609 16.65 49.61 36.29
CA VAL A 609 18.03 49.10 36.11
C VAL A 609 18.20 47.70 36.72
N ASP A 610 17.43 47.38 37.77
CA ASP A 610 17.39 46.07 38.42
C ASP A 610 16.00 45.46 38.32
N ALA A 611 15.84 44.48 37.43
CA ALA A 611 14.73 43.53 37.40
C ALA A 611 15.31 42.13 37.08
N PRO A 612 14.84 41.06 37.73
CA PRO A 612 15.43 39.73 37.56
C PRO A 612 15.25 39.23 36.12
N GLU A 613 16.23 38.46 35.64
CA GLU A 613 16.16 37.81 34.33
C GLU A 613 14.94 36.86 34.29
N ASP A 614 14.04 37.08 33.31
CA ASP A 614 13.10 36.05 32.87
C ASP A 614 13.92 34.83 32.47
N GLN A 615 13.79 33.72 33.21
CA GLN A 615 14.62 32.54 33.00
C GLN A 615 14.51 32.08 31.54
N PRO A 616 15.62 32.05 30.77
CA PRO A 616 15.57 31.58 29.40
C PRO A 616 15.19 30.10 29.40
N GLY A 617 13.97 29.80 28.90
CA GLY A 617 13.42 28.45 28.89
C GLY A 617 14.38 27.47 28.21
N SER A 618 14.56 26.30 28.83
CA SER A 618 15.64 25.37 28.49
C SER A 618 15.71 25.09 26.98
N PRO A 619 16.86 25.31 26.31
CA PRO A 619 16.99 25.32 24.85
C PRO A 619 16.97 23.91 24.23
N LEU A 620 16.36 22.95 24.91
CA LEU A 620 16.17 21.57 24.47
C LEU A 620 15.32 21.50 23.20
N ASN A 621 15.75 20.68 22.26
CA ASN A 621 15.00 20.33 21.06
C ASN A 621 13.92 19.28 21.39
N CYS A 622 12.79 19.28 20.67
CA CYS A 622 11.75 18.24 20.77
C CYS A 622 12.32 16.83 20.55
N ALA A 623 13.36 16.67 19.73
CA ALA A 623 14.09 15.41 19.57
C ALA A 623 14.86 14.98 20.85
N GLN A 624 15.48 15.93 21.56
CA GLN A 624 16.16 15.66 22.84
C GLN A 624 15.15 15.34 23.95
N LEU A 625 13.99 16.02 23.98
CA LEU A 625 12.90 15.67 24.89
C LEU A 625 12.37 14.24 24.65
N LYS A 626 12.28 13.78 23.39
CA LYS A 626 11.96 12.37 23.11
C LYS A 626 13.02 11.43 23.68
N HIS A 627 14.29 11.74 23.48
CA HIS A 627 15.41 10.96 24.00
C HIS A 627 15.39 10.86 25.53
N PHE A 628 15.21 11.98 26.24
CA PHE A 628 15.12 11.99 27.71
C PHE A 628 13.88 11.27 28.24
N ALA A 629 12.75 11.32 27.52
CA ALA A 629 11.55 10.56 27.88
C ALA A 629 11.74 9.04 27.74
N LEU A 630 12.49 8.59 26.74
CA LEU A 630 12.87 7.17 26.57
C LEU A 630 13.90 6.74 27.63
N GLU A 631 14.89 7.58 27.93
CA GLU A 631 15.86 7.35 29.00
C GLU A 631 15.19 7.25 30.38
N ALA A 632 14.18 8.08 30.67
CA ALA A 632 13.38 7.99 31.88
C ALA A 632 12.57 6.67 31.94
N GLN A 633 11.97 6.22 30.83
CA GLN A 633 11.32 4.90 30.75
C GLN A 633 12.28 3.73 31.02
N LEU A 634 13.49 3.77 30.44
CA LEU A 634 14.53 2.76 30.67
C LEU A 634 15.03 2.73 32.12
N ASN A 635 14.82 3.81 32.87
CA ASN A 635 15.08 3.92 34.31
C ASN A 635 13.82 3.72 35.19
N GLN A 636 12.66 3.40 34.59
CA GLN A 636 11.36 3.24 35.26
C GLN A 636 10.81 4.51 35.95
N ASP A 637 11.38 5.70 35.67
CA ASP A 637 10.81 6.98 36.10
C ASP A 637 9.72 7.42 35.11
N TYR A 638 8.53 6.84 35.28
CA TYR A 638 7.36 7.18 34.48
C TYR A 638 6.81 8.60 34.78
N GLN A 639 7.20 9.24 35.89
CA GLN A 639 6.76 10.61 36.19
C GLN A 639 7.55 11.63 35.37
N LEU A 640 8.87 11.51 35.37
CA LEU A 640 9.76 12.34 34.55
C LEU A 640 9.58 12.07 33.04
N ALA A 641 9.32 10.81 32.65
CA ALA A 641 8.95 10.51 31.26
C ALA A 641 7.68 11.27 30.82
N ALA A 642 6.67 11.33 31.69
CA ALA A 642 5.41 12.01 31.38
C ALA A 642 5.57 13.54 31.24
N THR A 643 6.41 14.19 32.06
CA THR A 643 6.64 15.64 31.94
C THR A 643 7.37 16.00 30.65
N TYR A 644 8.39 15.24 30.23
CA TYR A 644 9.09 15.49 28.96
C TYR A 644 8.18 15.37 27.73
N TYR A 645 7.22 14.43 27.72
CA TYR A 645 6.22 14.37 26.65
C TYR A 645 5.24 15.56 26.70
N GLN A 646 4.78 15.96 27.89
CA GLN A 646 3.90 17.11 28.05
C GLN A 646 4.59 18.42 27.62
N GLU A 647 5.86 18.62 27.96
CA GLU A 647 6.67 19.74 27.47
C GLU A 647 6.78 19.74 25.94
N ARG A 648 7.04 18.58 25.33
CA ARG A 648 7.17 18.45 23.88
C ARG A 648 5.85 18.78 23.16
N ILE A 649 4.71 18.34 23.69
CA ILE A 649 3.37 18.70 23.22
C ILE A 649 3.06 20.20 23.45
N ALA A 650 3.55 20.79 24.55
CA ALA A 650 3.37 22.21 24.83
C ALA A 650 4.21 23.10 23.89
N ARG A 651 5.42 22.66 23.52
CA ARG A 651 6.33 23.34 22.57
C ARG A 651 5.79 23.30 21.13
N ASP A 652 5.34 22.15 20.65
CA ASP A 652 4.50 22.05 19.44
C ASP A 652 3.33 21.07 19.63
N SER A 653 2.11 21.59 19.49
CA SER A 653 0.85 20.84 19.59
C SER A 653 0.21 20.54 18.22
N ARG A 654 0.92 20.82 17.12
CA ARG A 654 0.51 20.55 15.72
C ARG A 654 1.18 19.34 15.09
N ASP A 655 2.26 18.81 15.67
CA ASP A 655 2.79 17.52 15.25
C ASP A 655 1.91 16.39 15.82
N PRO A 656 1.27 15.54 14.99
CA PRO A 656 0.61 14.32 15.47
C PRO A 656 1.60 13.31 16.08
N GLY A 657 2.89 13.35 15.70
CA GLY A 657 3.94 12.50 16.26
C GLY A 657 4.17 12.72 17.75
N HIS A 658 4.04 13.96 18.23
CA HIS A 658 4.12 14.30 19.66
C HIS A 658 3.02 13.62 20.49
N TRP A 659 1.78 13.65 19.99
CA TRP A 659 0.63 12.99 20.61
C TRP A 659 0.68 11.47 20.48
N PHE A 660 1.17 10.95 19.36
CA PHE A 660 1.41 9.52 19.14
C PHE A 660 2.43 8.96 20.15
N ASP A 661 3.59 9.60 20.29
CA ASP A 661 4.64 9.15 21.22
C ASP A 661 4.15 9.15 22.69
N TYR A 662 3.30 10.12 23.07
CA TYR A 662 2.71 10.14 24.41
C TYR A 662 1.61 9.07 24.60
N GLY A 663 0.85 8.75 23.56
CA GLY A 663 -0.07 7.61 23.55
C GLY A 663 0.66 6.27 23.71
N VAL A 664 1.76 6.07 22.99
CA VAL A 664 2.64 4.88 23.09
C VAL A 664 3.26 4.74 24.49
N PHE A 665 3.56 5.85 25.17
CA PHE A 665 3.96 5.85 26.57
C PHE A 665 2.83 5.39 27.51
N HIS A 666 1.59 5.84 27.31
CA HIS A 666 0.45 5.37 28.11
C HIS A 666 0.09 3.88 27.85
N LEU A 667 0.40 3.35 26.66
CA LEU A 667 0.33 1.89 26.41
C LEU A 667 1.34 1.11 27.27
N LEU A 668 2.56 1.64 27.47
CA LEU A 668 3.59 1.03 28.34
C LEU A 668 3.15 1.02 29.81
N THR A 669 2.57 2.14 30.29
CA THR A 669 2.05 2.24 31.67
C THR A 669 0.69 1.55 31.85
N LYS A 670 0.10 1.00 30.78
CA LYS A 670 -1.19 0.30 30.73
C LYS A 670 -2.41 1.19 31.03
N ASP A 671 -2.25 2.51 30.84
CA ASP A 671 -3.34 3.49 30.92
C ASP A 671 -4.02 3.63 29.54
N TYR A 672 -4.76 2.59 29.15
CA TYR A 672 -5.38 2.50 27.82
C TYR A 672 -6.33 3.67 27.51
N LEU A 673 -6.96 4.26 28.53
CA LEU A 673 -7.86 5.41 28.37
C LEU A 673 -7.08 6.67 27.96
N LYS A 674 -5.99 7.01 28.66
CA LYS A 674 -5.15 8.14 28.26
C LYS A 674 -4.42 7.88 26.94
N ALA A 675 -4.06 6.63 26.65
CA ALA A 675 -3.52 6.25 25.36
C ALA A 675 -4.52 6.54 24.22
N GLU A 676 -5.78 6.12 24.37
CA GLU A 676 -6.84 6.39 23.40
C GLU A 676 -7.10 7.89 23.24
N GLU A 677 -7.20 8.66 24.33
CA GLU A 677 -7.37 10.12 24.28
C GLU A 677 -6.23 10.78 23.47
N CYS A 678 -4.97 10.43 23.76
CA CYS A 678 -3.81 10.99 23.06
C CYS A 678 -3.79 10.62 21.57
N LEU A 679 -4.16 9.39 21.22
CA LEU A 679 -4.22 8.92 19.84
C LEU A 679 -5.40 9.54 19.07
N ARG A 680 -6.57 9.71 19.70
CA ARG A 680 -7.68 10.50 19.15
C ARG A 680 -7.28 11.97 18.95
N GLN A 681 -6.51 12.59 19.87
CA GLN A 681 -5.95 13.93 19.64
C GLN A 681 -5.01 13.96 18.43
N ALA A 682 -4.10 12.98 18.28
CA ALA A 682 -3.20 12.89 17.12
C ALA A 682 -3.97 12.82 15.79
N VAL A 683 -5.03 12.01 15.71
CA VAL A 683 -5.89 11.92 14.51
C VAL A 683 -6.72 13.20 14.30
N SER A 684 -7.16 13.88 15.37
CA SER A 684 -7.85 15.18 15.25
C SER A 684 -6.95 16.30 14.70
N VAL A 685 -5.64 16.19 14.91
CA VAL A 685 -4.61 17.10 14.37
C VAL A 685 -4.24 16.71 12.94
N ASN A 686 -4.12 15.40 12.64
CA ASN A 686 -3.90 14.91 11.28
C ASN A 686 -4.60 13.56 11.00
N GLN A 687 -5.68 13.62 10.21
CA GLN A 687 -6.49 12.47 9.78
C GLN A 687 -5.83 11.57 8.71
N SER A 688 -4.57 11.83 8.36
CA SER A 688 -3.73 10.93 7.55
C SER A 688 -2.52 10.38 8.32
N HIS A 689 -2.43 10.57 9.64
CA HIS A 689 -1.31 10.03 10.43
C HIS A 689 -1.46 8.51 10.64
N VAL A 690 -0.86 7.73 9.73
CA VAL A 690 -0.98 6.26 9.68
C VAL A 690 -0.66 5.55 11.00
N PRO A 691 0.43 5.87 11.74
CA PRO A 691 0.70 5.22 13.02
C PRO A 691 -0.42 5.40 14.06
N SER A 692 -1.00 6.60 14.15
CA SER A 692 -2.12 6.86 15.05
C SER A 692 -3.40 6.16 14.61
N LEU A 693 -3.69 6.11 13.30
CA LEU A 693 -4.85 5.36 12.78
C LEU A 693 -4.73 3.86 13.12
N LEU A 694 -3.54 3.27 12.97
CA LEU A 694 -3.30 1.87 13.31
C LEU A 694 -3.44 1.61 14.82
N MET A 695 -2.91 2.48 15.68
CA MET A 695 -3.06 2.32 17.13
C MET A 695 -4.49 2.59 17.63
N CYS A 696 -5.23 3.54 17.03
CA CYS A 696 -6.67 3.68 17.27
C CYS A 696 -7.44 2.42 16.86
N GLY A 697 -7.06 1.79 15.74
CA GLY A 697 -7.64 0.51 15.31
C GLY A 697 -7.40 -0.62 16.31
N ILE A 698 -6.17 -0.77 16.79
CA ILE A 698 -5.80 -1.78 17.80
C ILE A 698 -6.51 -1.53 19.13
N LEU A 699 -6.59 -0.29 19.60
CA LEU A 699 -7.33 0.04 20.84
C LEU A 699 -8.83 -0.18 20.70
N ALA A 700 -9.43 0.17 19.55
CA ALA A 700 -10.83 -0.13 19.27
C ALA A 700 -11.10 -1.64 19.23
N GLU A 701 -10.19 -2.45 18.67
CA GLU A 701 -10.28 -3.92 18.69
C GLU A 701 -10.17 -4.46 20.14
N MET A 702 -9.19 -3.98 20.92
CA MET A 702 -9.04 -4.35 22.34
C MET A 702 -10.25 -3.95 23.21
N ALA A 703 -11.00 -2.92 22.80
CA ALA A 703 -12.26 -2.50 23.42
C ALA A 703 -13.51 -3.23 22.89
N GLY A 704 -13.38 -4.05 21.83
CA GLY A 704 -14.49 -4.74 21.16
C GLY A 704 -15.30 -3.89 20.16
N HIS A 705 -14.85 -2.67 19.85
CA HIS A 705 -15.49 -1.76 18.88
C HIS A 705 -15.04 -2.07 17.43
N PHE A 706 -15.38 -3.26 16.95
CA PHE A 706 -14.87 -3.80 15.68
C PHE A 706 -15.18 -2.93 14.44
N GLU A 707 -16.32 -2.24 14.39
CA GLU A 707 -16.65 -1.34 13.27
C GLU A 707 -15.78 -0.06 13.24
N GLU A 708 -15.40 0.47 14.41
CA GLU A 708 -14.43 1.56 14.51
C GLU A 708 -13.03 1.07 14.11
N ALA A 709 -12.62 -0.12 14.59
CA ALA A 709 -11.34 -0.73 14.27
C ALA A 709 -11.17 -0.98 12.76
N GLU A 710 -12.17 -1.59 12.11
CA GLU A 710 -12.18 -1.81 10.66
C GLU A 710 -12.08 -0.48 9.90
N THR A 711 -12.82 0.55 10.35
CA THR A 711 -12.81 1.88 9.73
C THR A 711 -11.44 2.56 9.84
N PHE A 712 -10.76 2.49 11.00
CA PHE A 712 -9.43 3.08 11.18
C PHE A 712 -8.35 2.33 10.40
N ILE A 713 -8.37 1.00 10.38
CA ILE A 713 -7.36 0.19 9.67
C ILE A 713 -7.58 0.24 8.14
N GLU A 714 -8.83 0.23 7.65
CA GLU A 714 -9.10 0.48 6.23
C GLU A 714 -8.67 1.90 5.84
N ARG A 715 -8.91 2.91 6.68
CA ARG A 715 -8.41 4.27 6.44
C ARG A 715 -6.88 4.29 6.34
N ALA A 716 -6.16 3.57 7.20
CA ALA A 716 -4.70 3.48 7.16
C ALA A 716 -4.19 2.87 5.85
N THR A 717 -4.75 1.73 5.41
CA THR A 717 -4.36 1.08 4.13
C THR A 717 -4.71 1.93 2.90
N ARG A 718 -5.77 2.77 2.95
CA ARG A 718 -6.05 3.73 1.86
C ARG A 718 -5.12 4.95 1.85
N VAL A 719 -4.61 5.37 3.02
CA VAL A 719 -3.68 6.51 3.13
C VAL A 719 -2.25 6.11 2.72
N ALA A 720 -1.80 4.91 3.10
CA ALA A 720 -0.51 4.36 2.69
C ALA A 720 -0.65 2.95 2.08
N PRO A 721 -1.09 2.82 0.81
CA PRO A 721 -1.26 1.51 0.16
C PRO A 721 0.00 0.65 0.08
N THR A 722 1.19 1.27 0.19
CA THR A 722 2.50 0.60 0.19
C THR A 722 2.98 0.18 1.59
N SER A 723 2.20 0.40 2.65
CA SER A 723 2.54 0.03 4.02
C SER A 723 2.25 -1.46 4.25
N VAL A 724 3.31 -2.28 4.31
CA VAL A 724 3.23 -3.69 4.71
C VAL A 724 2.59 -3.80 6.10
N THR A 725 3.02 -2.94 7.03
CA THR A 725 2.50 -2.90 8.41
C THR A 725 0.98 -2.67 8.50
N ALA A 726 0.42 -1.75 7.70
CA ALA A 726 -1.02 -1.51 7.68
C ALA A 726 -1.81 -2.70 7.13
N TRP A 727 -1.33 -3.35 6.06
CA TRP A 727 -2.00 -4.51 5.47
C TRP A 727 -1.96 -5.74 6.36
N THR A 728 -0.80 -6.08 6.94
CA THR A 728 -0.71 -7.25 7.83
C THR A 728 -1.52 -7.06 9.12
N LEU A 729 -1.60 -5.84 9.65
CA LEU A 729 -2.50 -5.55 10.78
C LEU A 729 -3.98 -5.71 10.41
N PHE A 730 -4.38 -5.37 9.18
CA PHE A 730 -5.73 -5.64 8.70
C PHE A 730 -6.00 -7.15 8.57
N GLY A 731 -5.00 -7.94 8.19
CA GLY A 731 -5.07 -9.40 8.17
C GLY A 731 -5.24 -10.01 9.56
N LEU A 732 -4.42 -9.58 10.53
CA LEU A 732 -4.49 -10.02 11.93
C LEU A 732 -5.81 -9.63 12.61
N PHE A 733 -6.39 -8.49 12.23
CA PHE A 733 -7.73 -8.07 12.65
C PHE A 733 -8.81 -9.01 12.11
N TYR A 734 -8.81 -9.32 10.81
CA TYR A 734 -9.80 -10.25 10.23
C TYR A 734 -9.63 -11.69 10.70
N GLU A 735 -8.40 -12.13 10.98
CA GLU A 735 -8.14 -13.43 11.59
C GLU A 735 -8.73 -13.51 13.01
N GLY A 736 -8.57 -12.46 13.82
CA GLY A 736 -9.23 -12.35 15.14
C GLY A 736 -10.77 -12.39 15.07
N GLN A 737 -11.34 -12.16 13.89
CA GLN A 737 -12.77 -12.20 13.59
C GLN A 737 -13.18 -13.45 12.78
N GLU A 738 -12.32 -14.46 12.69
CA GLU A 738 -12.50 -15.73 11.94
C GLU A 738 -12.77 -15.55 10.43
N ASN A 739 -12.53 -14.36 9.86
CA ASN A 739 -12.84 -14.01 8.47
C ASN A 739 -11.65 -14.30 7.54
N ALA A 740 -11.45 -15.59 7.26
CA ALA A 740 -10.32 -16.10 6.48
C ALA A 740 -10.15 -15.42 5.09
N ILE A 741 -11.25 -15.11 4.39
CA ILE A 741 -11.19 -14.50 3.04
C ILE A 741 -10.57 -13.11 3.08
N GLN A 742 -10.97 -12.27 4.04
CA GLN A 742 -10.43 -10.91 4.16
C GLN A 742 -9.06 -10.88 4.85
N ALA A 743 -8.75 -11.86 5.69
CA ALA A 743 -7.41 -12.06 6.23
C ALA A 743 -6.41 -12.44 5.11
N GLU A 744 -6.75 -13.43 4.29
CA GLU A 744 -5.92 -13.89 3.16
C GLU A 744 -5.66 -12.75 2.15
N MET A 745 -6.70 -12.01 1.75
CA MET A 745 -6.57 -10.80 0.94
C MET A 745 -5.50 -9.84 1.49
N ALA A 746 -5.58 -9.53 2.78
CA ALA A 746 -4.72 -8.54 3.42
C ALA A 746 -3.26 -9.02 3.52
N PHE A 747 -3.04 -10.30 3.84
CA PHE A 747 -1.70 -10.90 3.83
C PHE A 747 -1.11 -11.03 2.40
N LEU A 748 -1.94 -11.29 1.38
CA LEU A 748 -1.50 -11.30 -0.02
C LEU A 748 -1.08 -9.91 -0.50
N GLU A 749 -1.86 -8.85 -0.22
CA GLU A 749 -1.45 -7.47 -0.56
C GLU A 749 -0.23 -7.02 0.26
N ALA A 750 -0.10 -7.41 1.53
CA ALA A 750 1.11 -7.16 2.33
C ALA A 750 2.36 -7.80 1.71
N ASN A 751 2.28 -9.09 1.36
CA ASN A 751 3.37 -9.83 0.69
C ASN A 751 3.72 -9.22 -0.67
N LYS A 752 2.73 -8.73 -1.41
CA LYS A 752 2.91 -8.04 -2.69
C LYS A 752 3.61 -6.69 -2.50
N GLN A 753 3.23 -5.88 -1.49
CA GLN A 753 3.98 -4.65 -1.18
C GLN A 753 5.44 -4.97 -0.80
N LEU A 754 5.67 -5.94 0.09
CA LEU A 754 7.00 -6.41 0.50
C LEU A 754 7.84 -6.92 -0.67
N LYS A 755 7.24 -7.57 -1.68
CA LYS A 755 7.93 -8.04 -2.89
C LYS A 755 8.24 -6.89 -3.88
N THR A 756 7.59 -5.72 -3.75
CA THR A 756 7.90 -4.52 -4.57
C THR A 756 8.85 -3.50 -3.92
N THR A 757 8.94 -3.45 -2.58
CA THR A 757 9.84 -2.53 -1.86
C THR A 757 11.36 -2.73 -2.10
N PRO A 758 11.94 -3.93 -2.32
CA PRO A 758 13.41 -4.07 -2.41
C PRO A 758 14.04 -3.31 -3.60
N VAL A 759 13.25 -2.98 -4.63
CA VAL A 759 13.70 -2.18 -5.78
C VAL A 759 13.88 -0.69 -5.42
N LYS A 760 13.16 -0.17 -4.41
CA LYS A 760 13.28 1.23 -3.97
C LYS A 760 14.33 1.42 -2.87
N THR A 761 14.44 0.49 -1.92
CA THR A 761 15.28 0.70 -0.72
C THR A 761 16.78 0.83 -1.06
N MET A 762 17.24 0.24 -2.17
CA MET A 762 18.62 0.38 -2.66
C MET A 762 18.98 1.79 -3.16
N LEU A 763 18.00 2.64 -3.50
CA LEU A 763 18.22 4.02 -3.98
C LEU A 763 18.16 5.08 -2.87
N ILE A 764 17.59 4.75 -1.71
CA ILE A 764 17.41 5.71 -0.61
C ILE A 764 18.61 5.66 0.36
N ASN A 765 19.15 4.47 0.62
CA ASN A 765 20.29 4.27 1.53
C ASN A 765 21.62 4.87 1.03
N SER A 766 21.67 5.42 -0.19
CA SER A 766 22.83 6.12 -0.76
C SER A 766 22.89 7.62 -0.47
N GLU A 767 21.79 8.27 -0.07
CA GLU A 767 21.75 9.73 0.11
C GLU A 767 21.77 10.18 1.57
N THR A 768 21.29 9.37 2.52
CA THR A 768 21.25 9.72 3.96
C THR A 768 22.58 9.48 4.68
N LYS A 769 23.71 10.00 4.16
CA LYS A 769 25.00 9.97 4.89
C LYS A 769 26.05 11.05 4.58
N THR A 770 25.67 12.24 4.09
CA THR A 770 26.50 13.47 4.21
C THR A 770 25.66 14.74 4.12
N GLU A 771 25.42 15.42 5.24
CA GLU A 771 25.13 16.86 5.26
C GLU A 771 26.15 17.57 6.16
N THR A 772 26.97 18.44 5.57
CA THR A 772 27.74 19.47 6.30
C THR A 772 27.69 20.78 5.51
N HIS A 773 27.64 21.90 6.22
CA HIS A 773 27.21 23.20 5.69
C HIS A 773 28.01 23.74 4.50
N LYS A 774 27.31 24.44 3.60
CA LYS A 774 27.71 25.79 3.14
C LYS A 774 26.53 26.59 2.58
N GLU A 775 26.53 27.89 2.88
CA GLU A 775 25.55 28.87 2.40
C GLU A 775 25.96 29.44 1.04
N GLY A 776 25.02 29.97 0.24
CA GLY A 776 25.39 30.82 -0.92
C GLY A 776 24.41 30.96 -2.09
N VAL A 777 23.28 31.68 -1.90
CA VAL A 777 22.53 32.51 -2.88
C VAL A 777 22.11 31.91 -4.26
N PRO A 778 20.82 32.00 -4.68
CA PRO A 778 20.30 31.30 -5.87
C PRO A 778 20.27 32.13 -7.18
N GLN A 779 20.21 31.46 -8.35
CA GLN A 779 19.70 32.08 -9.59
C GLN A 779 19.20 31.11 -10.70
N HIS A 780 17.99 31.40 -11.22
CA HIS A 780 17.36 31.13 -12.53
C HIS A 780 17.47 29.79 -13.33
N ASN A 781 16.29 29.15 -13.41
CA ASN A 781 15.50 28.74 -14.60
C ASN A 781 15.94 27.61 -15.59
N PRO A 782 14.96 26.92 -16.25
CA PRO A 782 15.19 25.74 -17.12
C PRO A 782 14.89 25.95 -18.62
N ALA A 783 15.40 25.06 -19.50
CA ALA A 783 14.79 24.73 -20.81
C ALA A 783 15.43 23.49 -21.52
N MET A 784 14.64 22.86 -22.42
CA MET A 784 14.97 21.84 -23.47
C MET A 784 15.50 20.46 -22.99
N ARG A 785 15.04 19.28 -23.45
CA ARG A 785 14.45 18.74 -24.72
C ARG A 785 15.42 18.47 -25.89
N SER A 786 15.79 17.19 -26.05
CA SER A 786 15.89 16.43 -27.33
C SER A 786 16.63 15.08 -27.08
N ASN A 787 16.70 14.12 -28.01
CA ASN A 787 15.67 13.34 -28.73
C ASN A 787 16.40 12.22 -29.53
N ALA A 788 15.73 11.10 -29.82
CA ALA A 788 16.22 9.93 -30.60
C ALA A 788 17.40 9.14 -29.95
N GLU A 789 17.48 7.80 -29.94
CA GLU A 789 16.97 6.68 -30.78
C GLU A 789 17.85 6.24 -31.96
N ALA A 790 17.86 4.91 -32.17
CA ALA A 790 18.51 4.12 -33.23
C ALA A 790 20.06 4.04 -33.18
N ASN A 791 20.72 2.93 -33.56
CA ASN A 791 20.20 1.69 -34.16
C ASN A 791 21.05 0.43 -33.81
N ALA A 792 20.59 -0.75 -34.24
CA ALA A 792 21.31 -2.04 -34.17
C ALA A 792 22.65 -2.04 -34.94
N GLY A 793 23.61 -2.96 -34.74
CA GLY A 793 23.64 -4.18 -33.91
C GLY A 793 24.03 -5.42 -34.74
N GLN A 794 24.98 -6.25 -34.26
CA GLN A 794 25.40 -7.51 -34.91
C GLN A 794 26.13 -8.47 -33.95
N MET A 795 26.21 -9.75 -34.32
CA MET A 795 26.81 -10.85 -33.53
C MET A 795 28.27 -11.15 -33.92
N ALA A 796 29.00 -11.80 -32.99
CA ALA A 796 29.67 -13.12 -33.18
C ALA A 796 31.14 -13.25 -32.71
N THR A 797 31.51 -14.51 -32.43
CA THR A 797 32.85 -15.11 -32.32
C THR A 797 33.84 -14.61 -31.24
N ASP A 798 34.03 -15.50 -30.26
CA ASP A 798 35.30 -16.16 -29.91
C ASP A 798 36.57 -15.37 -29.54
N SER A 799 37.04 -15.71 -28.34
CA SER A 799 38.42 -15.72 -27.84
C SER A 799 39.57 -15.27 -28.75
N TYR A 800 40.48 -14.45 -28.19
CA TYR A 800 41.86 -14.89 -27.93
C TYR A 800 42.50 -14.13 -26.76
N SER A 801 43.64 -14.63 -26.27
CA SER A 801 44.17 -14.34 -24.93
C SER A 801 45.46 -13.50 -24.92
N ASN A 802 45.69 -12.83 -23.77
CA ASN A 802 47.00 -12.52 -23.18
C ASN A 802 47.99 -11.61 -23.94
N GLN A 803 48.39 -10.53 -23.24
CA GLN A 803 49.81 -10.26 -23.07
C GLN A 803 50.16 -10.28 -21.58
N GLY A 804 51.31 -10.86 -21.23
CA GLY A 804 51.82 -10.90 -19.87
C GLY A 804 53.35 -10.90 -19.83
N LYS A 805 53.90 -10.76 -18.61
CA LYS A 805 55.31 -11.00 -18.27
C LYS A 805 55.30 -11.80 -16.95
N LYS A 806 55.87 -13.01 -16.89
CA LYS A 806 57.32 -13.35 -16.81
C LYS A 806 57.97 -12.79 -15.53
N GLU A 807 58.76 -13.51 -14.72
CA GLU A 807 59.24 -14.92 -14.66
C GLU A 807 59.88 -15.12 -13.25
N LEU A 808 60.27 -16.27 -12.68
CA LEU A 808 60.46 -17.70 -13.05
C LEU A 808 59.72 -18.60 -12.01
N GLY A 809 59.73 -19.95 -11.96
CA GLY A 809 60.24 -21.02 -12.85
C GLY A 809 60.88 -22.19 -12.07
N GLY A 810 60.34 -23.42 -12.18
CA GLY A 810 60.90 -24.66 -11.58
C GLY A 810 59.89 -25.81 -11.43
N THR A 811 60.23 -27.03 -11.90
CA THR A 811 59.42 -28.28 -11.87
C THR A 811 60.37 -29.50 -11.97
N PRO A 812 59.96 -30.79 -11.91
CA PRO A 812 58.66 -31.41 -11.53
C PRO A 812 58.79 -32.56 -10.49
N THR A 813 57.67 -33.15 -10.02
CA THR A 813 57.38 -34.62 -9.92
C THR A 813 56.04 -34.92 -9.23
N ALA A 814 55.49 -36.13 -9.42
CA ALA A 814 54.19 -36.65 -8.95
C ALA A 814 54.26 -38.21 -8.89
N PRO A 815 53.31 -38.99 -8.32
CA PRO A 815 51.99 -38.67 -7.72
C PRO A 815 52.07 -38.62 -6.16
N ASP A 816 51.17 -39.06 -5.25
CA ASP A 816 50.01 -40.00 -5.21
C ASP A 816 48.99 -39.58 -4.10
N PRO A 817 47.71 -40.05 -4.07
CA PRO A 817 46.62 -39.28 -3.44
C PRO A 817 46.25 -39.61 -1.98
N ARG A 818 45.74 -38.59 -1.29
CA ARG A 818 44.67 -38.68 -0.26
C ARG A 818 43.98 -37.31 -0.09
N PRO A 819 42.73 -37.25 0.42
CA PRO A 819 41.87 -36.09 0.25
C PRO A 819 42.19 -34.94 1.20
N VAL A 820 42.01 -33.71 0.71
CA VAL A 820 42.06 -32.48 1.52
C VAL A 820 40.69 -31.81 1.48
N THR A 821 40.24 -31.35 2.65
CA THR A 821 38.98 -30.64 2.90
C THR A 821 38.76 -29.47 1.94
N SER A 822 37.71 -29.52 1.13
CA SER A 822 37.16 -28.34 0.45
C SER A 822 36.53 -27.40 1.49
N ARG A 823 36.96 -26.14 1.50
CA ARG A 823 36.27 -25.08 2.25
C ARG A 823 34.92 -24.83 1.58
N CYS A 824 33.83 -24.80 2.34
CA CYS A 824 32.57 -24.27 1.85
C CYS A 824 32.75 -22.79 1.50
N HIS A 825 32.24 -22.37 0.35
CA HIS A 825 32.05 -20.95 0.06
C HIS A 825 30.91 -20.43 0.93
N SER A 826 31.12 -19.31 1.62
CA SER A 826 30.07 -18.62 2.35
C SER A 826 29.07 -18.00 1.38
N SER A 827 27.95 -18.68 1.17
CA SER A 827 26.76 -18.08 0.55
C SER A 827 26.33 -16.87 1.38
N SER A 828 26.16 -15.72 0.73
CA SER A 828 25.65 -14.52 1.40
C SER A 828 24.19 -14.73 1.78
N VAL A 829 23.93 -14.99 3.06
CA VAL A 829 22.58 -15.16 3.60
C VAL A 829 21.82 -13.85 3.44
N LYS A 830 20.92 -13.79 2.47
CA LYS A 830 19.91 -12.74 2.39
C LYS A 830 18.95 -12.93 3.56
N LEU A 831 18.96 -12.00 4.52
CA LEU A 831 17.92 -11.93 5.55
C LEU A 831 16.61 -11.48 4.91
N SER A 832 15.81 -12.45 4.45
CA SER A 832 14.41 -12.23 4.13
C SER A 832 13.69 -11.78 5.40
N THR A 833 13.13 -10.57 5.37
CA THR A 833 12.23 -10.10 6.43
C THR A 833 10.81 -10.38 5.98
N THR A 834 10.05 -11.09 6.80
CA THR A 834 8.65 -11.41 6.55
C THR A 834 7.74 -10.21 6.86
N ILE A 835 6.51 -10.25 6.35
CA ILE A 835 5.49 -9.24 6.66
C ILE A 835 5.22 -9.15 8.16
N TYR A 836 5.19 -10.29 8.86
CA TYR A 836 4.95 -10.33 10.30
C TYR A 836 6.12 -9.71 11.06
N MET A 837 7.37 -10.04 10.73
CA MET A 837 8.53 -9.45 11.41
C MET A 837 8.70 -7.95 11.15
N GLU A 838 8.21 -7.40 10.03
CA GLU A 838 8.10 -5.93 9.88
C GLU A 838 7.10 -5.35 10.88
N THR A 839 5.91 -5.97 11.02
CA THR A 839 4.87 -5.50 11.96
C THR A 839 5.25 -5.67 13.42
N VAL A 840 5.91 -6.75 13.80
CA VAL A 840 6.33 -7.02 15.17
C VAL A 840 7.29 -5.93 15.66
N ARG A 841 8.18 -5.41 14.81
CA ARG A 841 9.02 -4.25 15.15
C ARG A 841 8.16 -3.03 15.49
N PHE A 842 7.29 -2.62 14.56
CA PHE A 842 6.37 -1.50 14.77
C PHE A 842 5.48 -1.65 16.01
N LEU A 843 5.00 -2.87 16.30
CA LEU A 843 4.16 -3.16 17.46
C LEU A 843 4.93 -3.15 18.79
N LEU A 844 6.16 -3.67 18.81
CA LEU A 844 7.04 -3.59 19.99
C LEU A 844 7.46 -2.14 20.26
N ASP A 845 7.83 -1.40 19.21
CA ASP A 845 8.21 0.02 19.30
C ASP A 845 7.01 0.93 19.66
N SER A 846 5.78 0.43 19.49
CA SER A 846 4.51 1.07 19.91
C SER A 846 3.91 0.48 21.20
N ASN A 847 4.60 -0.42 21.90
CA ASN A 847 4.14 -1.11 23.13
C ASN A 847 2.81 -1.90 22.99
N ALA A 848 2.41 -2.29 21.78
CA ALA A 848 1.17 -3.01 21.48
C ALA A 848 1.30 -4.53 21.69
N LEU A 849 1.63 -4.94 22.91
CA LEU A 849 2.12 -6.30 23.25
C LEU A 849 1.18 -7.45 22.79
N GLN A 850 -0.14 -7.30 22.92
CA GLN A 850 -1.08 -8.35 22.55
C GLN A 850 -1.05 -8.64 21.03
N MET A 851 -1.01 -7.60 20.21
CA MET A 851 -0.93 -7.76 18.75
C MET A 851 0.47 -8.20 18.31
N ALA A 852 1.53 -7.77 19.00
CA ALA A 852 2.88 -8.29 18.77
C ALA A 852 2.96 -9.81 19.02
N GLN A 853 2.26 -10.32 20.05
CA GLN A 853 2.18 -11.76 20.33
C GLN A 853 1.43 -12.53 19.23
N ARG A 854 0.31 -11.99 18.71
CA ARG A 854 -0.41 -12.60 17.57
C ARG A 854 0.43 -12.62 16.30
N ALA A 855 1.12 -11.51 15.98
CA ALA A 855 2.00 -11.43 14.83
C ALA A 855 3.20 -12.40 14.92
N LEU A 856 3.78 -12.59 16.11
CA LEU A 856 4.79 -13.62 16.37
C LEU A 856 4.24 -15.05 16.23
N ALA A 857 2.99 -15.30 16.64
CA ALA A 857 2.35 -16.61 16.41
C ALA A 857 2.20 -16.92 14.91
N GLN A 858 1.83 -15.93 14.09
CA GLN A 858 1.76 -16.10 12.64
C GLN A 858 3.12 -16.27 11.96
N GLU A 859 4.18 -15.65 12.49
CA GLU A 859 5.54 -15.89 12.00
C GLU A 859 5.98 -17.36 12.14
N LEU A 860 5.51 -18.08 13.16
CA LEU A 860 5.75 -19.52 13.32
C LEU A 860 4.89 -20.41 12.42
N LEU A 861 3.76 -19.91 11.92
CA LEU A 861 2.85 -20.63 11.01
C LEU A 861 3.18 -20.37 9.53
N CYS A 862 3.95 -19.32 9.24
CA CYS A 862 4.31 -18.89 7.89
C CYS A 862 5.37 -19.83 7.26
N PRO A 863 5.17 -20.35 6.04
CA PRO A 863 6.18 -21.17 5.35
C PRO A 863 7.46 -20.40 4.94
N GLU A 864 7.39 -19.08 4.78
CA GLU A 864 8.56 -18.20 4.56
C GLU A 864 9.18 -17.71 5.90
N GLY A 865 8.58 -18.03 7.05
CA GLY A 865 8.98 -17.61 8.39
C GLY A 865 9.50 -18.75 9.28
N GLY A 866 9.57 -18.50 10.59
CA GLY A 866 9.88 -19.52 11.59
C GLY A 866 10.74 -19.03 12.77
N PRO A 867 11.19 -19.96 13.63
CA PRO A 867 12.01 -19.66 14.81
C PRO A 867 13.45 -19.28 14.45
N SER A 868 13.60 -18.05 13.95
CA SER A 868 14.86 -17.40 13.60
C SER A 868 15.41 -16.55 14.75
N SER A 869 16.69 -16.18 14.72
CA SER A 869 17.27 -15.24 15.70
C SER A 869 16.49 -13.91 15.81
N SER A 870 16.03 -13.35 14.69
CA SER A 870 15.22 -12.12 14.71
C SER A 870 13.86 -12.33 15.36
N TYR A 871 13.21 -13.48 15.14
CA TYR A 871 12.01 -13.90 15.87
C TYR A 871 12.29 -14.02 17.38
N TYR A 872 13.35 -14.73 17.78
CA TYR A 872 13.71 -14.92 19.19
C TYR A 872 14.10 -13.60 19.90
N LEU A 873 14.76 -12.68 19.20
CA LEU A 873 15.08 -11.34 19.69
C LEU A 873 13.81 -10.51 19.92
N ALA A 874 12.84 -10.58 18.99
CA ALA A 874 11.55 -9.90 19.14
C ALA A 874 10.70 -10.52 20.26
N LEU A 875 10.71 -11.85 20.39
CA LEU A 875 10.06 -12.57 21.49
C LEU A 875 10.68 -12.19 22.85
N ALA A 876 12.01 -12.09 22.93
CA ALA A 876 12.70 -11.62 24.13
C ALA A 876 12.35 -10.17 24.50
N ARG A 877 12.27 -9.26 23.51
CA ARG A 877 11.78 -7.89 23.72
C ARG A 877 10.34 -7.89 24.25
N LEU A 878 9.45 -8.72 23.71
CA LEU A 878 8.07 -8.87 24.20
C LEU A 878 8.04 -9.39 25.65
N GLN A 879 8.82 -10.42 25.94
CA GLN A 879 8.91 -11.03 27.27
C GLN A 879 9.44 -10.02 28.31
N LEU A 880 10.50 -9.27 27.99
CA LEU A 880 11.01 -8.17 28.82
C LEU A 880 9.94 -7.09 29.10
N LEU A 881 9.22 -6.62 28.07
CA LEU A 881 8.15 -5.63 28.23
C LEU A 881 6.93 -6.19 29.02
N SER A 882 6.73 -7.51 29.02
CA SER A 882 5.70 -8.17 29.84
C SER A 882 6.13 -8.41 31.30
N GLY A 883 7.44 -8.38 31.58
CA GLY A 883 8.04 -8.68 32.89
C GLY A 883 8.52 -10.13 33.10
N ASP A 884 8.47 -10.98 32.06
CA ASP A 884 8.97 -12.37 32.14
C ASP A 884 10.47 -12.44 31.81
N PHE A 885 11.29 -12.20 32.82
CA PHE A 885 12.76 -12.32 32.73
C PHE A 885 13.23 -13.76 32.49
N GLY A 886 12.48 -14.77 32.93
CA GLY A 886 12.89 -16.17 32.84
C GLY A 886 12.79 -16.71 31.41
N SER A 887 11.65 -16.47 30.75
CA SER A 887 11.49 -16.85 29.35
C SER A 887 12.36 -15.99 28.42
N ALA A 888 12.56 -14.70 28.74
CA ALA A 888 13.47 -13.83 27.99
C ALA A 888 14.91 -14.35 27.97
N GLU A 889 15.41 -14.91 29.08
CA GLU A 889 16.75 -15.50 29.14
C GLU A 889 16.91 -16.71 28.20
N VAL A 890 15.87 -17.53 28.07
CA VAL A 890 15.84 -18.67 27.14
C VAL A 890 15.82 -18.17 25.69
N SER A 891 14.91 -17.24 25.36
CA SER A 891 14.79 -16.67 24.01
C SER A 891 16.10 -16.04 23.52
N LEU A 892 16.80 -15.28 24.38
CA LEU A 892 18.09 -14.68 24.02
C LEU A 892 19.20 -15.72 23.86
N LYS A 893 19.20 -16.79 24.66
CA LYS A 893 20.14 -17.92 24.49
C LYS A 893 19.92 -18.68 23.19
N GLU A 894 18.69 -18.79 22.70
CA GLU A 894 18.41 -19.35 21.36
C GLU A 894 18.89 -18.40 20.25
N ALA A 895 18.57 -17.09 20.32
CA ALA A 895 19.02 -16.09 19.35
C ALA A 895 20.56 -16.03 19.19
N LEU A 896 21.29 -16.22 20.30
CA LEU A 896 22.76 -16.24 20.32
C LEU A 896 23.39 -17.48 19.68
N LYS A 897 22.66 -18.58 19.48
CA LYS A 897 23.17 -19.76 18.73
C LYS A 897 23.30 -19.45 17.25
N ASP A 898 22.29 -18.80 16.69
CA ASP A 898 22.17 -18.55 15.26
C ASP A 898 22.92 -17.29 14.80
N THR A 899 22.87 -16.21 15.58
CA THR A 899 23.54 -14.93 15.22
C THR A 899 24.32 -14.33 16.39
N PHE A 900 25.40 -14.98 16.80
CA PHE A 900 26.33 -14.46 17.82
C PHE A 900 27.02 -13.13 17.41
N GLU A 901 26.92 -12.72 16.14
CA GLU A 901 27.48 -11.47 15.59
C GLU A 901 26.53 -10.26 15.67
N ASN A 902 25.26 -10.45 16.04
CA ASN A 902 24.29 -9.35 16.11
C ASN A 902 24.46 -8.55 17.43
N PRO A 903 24.80 -7.24 17.38
CA PRO A 903 24.98 -6.41 18.57
C PRO A 903 23.71 -6.31 19.43
N ASP A 904 22.54 -6.23 18.81
CA ASP A 904 21.27 -6.03 19.53
C ASP A 904 20.99 -7.20 20.49
N VAL A 905 21.31 -8.43 20.11
CA VAL A 905 21.08 -9.60 20.98
C VAL A 905 21.96 -9.52 22.24
N TRP A 906 23.22 -9.08 22.10
CA TRP A 906 24.10 -8.83 23.25
C TRP A 906 23.66 -7.62 24.09
N ALA A 907 23.12 -6.57 23.47
CA ALA A 907 22.58 -5.41 24.17
C ALA A 907 21.37 -5.78 25.03
N TRP A 908 20.40 -6.50 24.46
CA TRP A 908 19.21 -6.97 25.18
C TRP A 908 19.55 -8.03 26.25
N SER A 909 20.54 -8.90 26.01
CA SER A 909 21.06 -9.81 27.05
C SER A 909 21.73 -9.04 28.19
N GLY A 910 22.56 -8.03 27.88
CA GLY A 910 23.15 -7.13 28.88
C GLY A 910 22.09 -6.40 29.70
N HIS A 911 21.00 -5.96 29.07
CA HIS A 911 19.87 -5.32 29.72
C HIS A 911 19.09 -6.28 30.64
N LEU A 912 18.83 -7.51 30.19
CA LEU A 912 18.23 -8.56 31.02
C LEU A 912 19.09 -8.84 32.28
N HIS A 913 20.39 -9.11 32.11
CA HIS A 913 21.29 -9.35 33.25
C HIS A 913 21.43 -8.11 34.16
N PHE A 914 21.26 -6.89 33.65
CA PHE A 914 21.22 -5.68 34.46
C PHE A 914 19.93 -5.63 35.31
N LEU A 915 18.76 -5.88 34.71
CA LEU A 915 17.47 -5.88 35.41
C LEU A 915 17.36 -7.00 36.47
N THR A 916 17.99 -8.16 36.25
CA THR A 916 18.07 -9.25 37.25
C THR A 916 19.16 -9.06 38.30
N GLY A 917 20.02 -8.04 38.16
CA GLY A 917 21.10 -7.72 39.10
C GLY A 917 22.42 -8.48 38.88
N SER A 918 22.53 -9.31 37.84
CA SER A 918 23.75 -9.98 37.39
C SER A 918 24.75 -9.01 36.70
N TYR A 919 25.18 -7.96 37.42
CA TYR A 919 26.05 -6.90 36.89
C TYR A 919 27.36 -7.39 36.25
N GLY A 920 27.89 -8.53 36.70
CA GLY A 920 29.08 -9.16 36.11
C GLY A 920 28.85 -9.59 34.66
N GLU A 921 27.81 -10.38 34.43
CA GLU A 921 27.40 -10.90 33.12
C GLU A 921 26.92 -9.77 32.21
N ALA A 922 26.13 -8.83 32.76
CA ALA A 922 25.66 -7.65 32.06
C ALA A 922 26.82 -6.83 31.45
N LYS A 923 27.86 -6.58 32.25
CA LYS A 923 29.06 -5.83 31.84
C LYS A 923 29.77 -6.49 30.66
N ASP A 924 29.89 -7.81 30.67
CA ASP A 924 30.63 -8.54 29.63
C ASP A 924 29.79 -8.70 28.34
N CYS A 925 28.45 -8.76 28.45
CA CYS A 925 27.54 -8.62 27.31
C CYS A 925 27.61 -7.21 26.68
N TYR A 926 27.59 -6.15 27.48
CA TYR A 926 27.68 -4.77 26.99
C TYR A 926 29.04 -4.45 26.35
N LYS A 927 30.17 -4.94 26.89
CA LYS A 927 31.46 -4.86 26.18
C LYS A 927 31.38 -5.54 24.83
N ARG A 928 30.89 -6.78 24.79
CA ARG A 928 30.80 -7.57 23.55
C ARG A 928 29.90 -6.94 22.50
N THR A 929 28.90 -6.18 22.92
CA THR A 929 28.09 -5.31 22.04
C THR A 929 28.95 -4.23 21.36
N LEU A 930 29.84 -3.59 22.12
CA LEU A 930 30.72 -2.49 21.67
C LEU A 930 32.02 -2.97 20.99
N ASP A 931 32.38 -4.25 21.13
CA ASP A 931 33.52 -4.89 20.44
C ASP A 931 33.15 -5.39 19.03
N LEU A 932 31.87 -5.32 18.63
CA LEU A 932 31.37 -5.71 17.31
C LEU A 932 31.50 -4.56 16.27
N VAL A 933 31.49 -4.93 14.99
CA VAL A 933 31.74 -4.00 13.87
C VAL A 933 30.50 -3.19 13.47
N ALA A 934 29.31 -3.65 13.84
CA ALA A 934 28.06 -2.91 13.69
C ALA A 934 27.69 -2.27 15.03
N ASP A 935 27.22 -1.02 15.00
CA ASP A 935 26.62 -0.38 16.17
C ASP A 935 25.23 -1.01 16.47
N PRO A 936 24.84 -1.16 17.75
CA PRO A 936 23.48 -1.56 18.14
C PRO A 936 22.45 -0.46 17.82
N ALA A 937 21.17 -0.82 17.78
CA ALA A 937 20.07 0.11 17.53
C ALA A 937 19.93 1.22 18.60
N ASP A 938 20.36 0.96 19.83
CA ASP A 938 20.48 1.96 20.91
C ASP A 938 21.85 1.84 21.60
N THR A 939 22.82 2.64 21.14
CA THR A 939 24.15 2.74 21.74
C THR A 939 24.15 3.53 23.05
N HIS A 940 23.14 4.38 23.30
CA HIS A 940 23.06 5.23 24.49
C HIS A 940 22.80 4.38 25.74
N ALA A 941 21.77 3.54 25.70
CA ALA A 941 21.42 2.64 26.79
C ALA A 941 22.59 1.71 27.17
N VAL A 942 23.32 1.21 26.17
CA VAL A 942 24.50 0.36 26.35
C VAL A 942 25.64 1.12 27.05
N TYR A 943 25.99 2.33 26.59
CA TYR A 943 27.04 3.13 27.24
C TYR A 943 26.65 3.57 28.65
N LEU A 944 25.41 4.03 28.85
CA LEU A 944 24.88 4.47 30.15
C LEU A 944 24.96 3.34 31.18
N ARG A 945 24.41 2.16 30.87
CA ARG A 945 24.40 1.01 31.78
C ARG A 945 25.78 0.42 32.03
N LEU A 946 26.66 0.38 31.01
CA LEU A 946 28.04 -0.07 31.18
C LEU A 946 28.85 0.87 32.10
N ALA A 947 28.68 2.19 31.95
CA ALA A 947 29.35 3.18 32.79
C ALA A 947 28.82 3.18 34.24
N GLU A 948 27.52 2.97 34.42
CA GLU A 948 26.88 2.81 35.73
C GLU A 948 27.42 1.58 36.48
N ILE A 949 27.62 0.45 35.78
CA ILE A 949 28.28 -0.73 36.36
C ILE A 949 29.72 -0.41 36.76
N TYR A 950 30.48 0.36 35.96
CA TYR A 950 31.84 0.75 36.34
C TYR A 950 31.89 1.68 37.56
N LEU A 951 30.90 2.56 37.79
CA LEU A 951 30.76 3.30 39.04
C LEU A 951 30.49 2.36 40.22
N LYS A 952 29.52 1.44 40.08
CA LYS A 952 29.17 0.43 41.10
C LYS A 952 30.34 -0.50 41.43
N GLU A 953 31.25 -0.76 40.49
CA GLU A 953 32.50 -1.51 40.70
C GLU A 953 33.68 -0.67 41.22
N GLY A 954 33.51 0.65 41.47
CA GLY A 954 34.56 1.55 41.95
C GLY A 954 35.68 1.82 40.92
N LYS A 955 35.41 1.63 39.63
CA LYS A 955 36.39 1.72 38.53
C LYS A 955 36.26 3.06 37.82
N PHE A 956 36.42 4.14 38.58
CA PHE A 956 36.07 5.50 38.16
C PHE A 956 36.72 5.96 36.85
N GLU A 957 37.99 5.62 36.59
CA GLU A 957 38.66 5.85 35.29
C GLU A 957 37.91 5.24 34.09
N LYS A 958 37.38 4.02 34.26
CA LYS A 958 36.61 3.32 33.22
C LYS A 958 35.18 3.85 33.14
N ALA A 959 34.60 4.31 34.25
CA ALA A 959 33.35 5.06 34.22
C ALA A 959 33.51 6.38 33.46
N LYS A 960 34.47 7.23 33.83
CA LYS A 960 34.80 8.51 33.18
C LYS A 960 34.99 8.37 31.68
N THR A 961 35.85 7.43 31.25
CA THR A 961 36.10 7.18 29.82
C THR A 961 34.91 6.57 29.06
N THR A 962 33.97 5.89 29.73
CA THR A 962 32.74 5.38 29.12
C THR A 962 31.65 6.46 29.06
N TYR A 963 31.44 7.23 30.12
CA TYR A 963 30.53 8.38 30.13
C TYR A 963 30.95 9.45 29.12
N MET A 964 32.26 9.72 28.96
CA MET A 964 32.74 10.62 27.90
C MET A 964 32.44 10.12 26.47
N ARG A 965 32.17 8.82 26.26
CA ARG A 965 31.62 8.32 24.97
C ARG A 965 30.12 8.53 24.90
N ALA A 966 29.40 8.25 25.99
CA ALA A 966 27.96 8.50 26.11
C ALA A 966 27.63 9.98 25.82
N CYS A 967 28.25 10.93 26.52
CA CYS A 967 28.03 12.37 26.31
C CYS A 967 28.39 12.86 24.90
N LYS A 968 29.26 12.16 24.16
CA LYS A 968 29.61 12.48 22.76
C LYS A 968 28.64 11.88 21.74
N SER A 969 27.96 10.79 22.09
CA SER A 969 26.94 10.14 21.26
C SER A 969 25.57 10.78 21.48
N SER A 970 25.22 11.03 22.75
CA SER A 970 23.86 11.23 23.23
C SER A 970 23.90 11.92 24.61
N PRO A 971 24.21 13.23 24.67
CA PRO A 971 24.33 13.97 25.92
C PRO A 971 22.99 14.04 26.66
N SER A 972 23.00 13.62 27.93
CA SER A 972 21.85 13.52 28.82
C SER A 972 22.20 13.98 30.24
N CYS A 973 21.20 14.31 31.06
CA CYS A 973 21.43 14.62 32.46
C CYS A 973 22.15 13.47 33.20
N LEU A 974 21.76 12.21 32.96
CA LEU A 974 22.34 11.06 33.67
C LEU A 974 23.75 10.71 33.20
N THR A 975 24.09 10.91 31.92
CA THR A 975 25.48 10.71 31.44
C THR A 975 26.43 11.78 31.97
N TRP A 976 25.98 13.04 32.05
CA TRP A 976 26.77 14.13 32.62
C TRP A 976 26.89 14.04 34.14
N LEU A 977 25.82 13.68 34.85
CA LEU A 977 25.84 13.34 36.28
C LEU A 977 26.81 12.18 36.56
N GLY A 978 26.72 11.09 35.80
CA GLY A 978 27.62 9.93 35.94
C GLY A 978 29.09 10.26 35.66
N LEU A 979 29.36 11.16 34.71
CA LEU A 979 30.70 11.70 34.48
C LEU A 979 31.19 12.54 35.67
N GLY A 980 30.35 13.45 36.18
CA GLY A 980 30.66 14.28 37.34
C GLY A 980 30.96 13.47 38.59
N ILE A 981 30.17 12.41 38.85
CA ILE A 981 30.40 11.46 39.94
C ILE A 981 31.75 10.74 39.75
N ALA A 982 32.10 10.31 38.53
CA ALA A 982 33.37 9.66 38.25
C ALA A 982 34.57 10.61 38.51
N CYS A 983 34.51 11.86 38.03
CA CYS A 983 35.55 12.86 38.26
C CYS A 983 35.66 13.26 39.74
N TYR A 984 34.54 13.41 40.46
CA TYR A 984 34.55 13.69 41.90
C TYR A 984 35.24 12.58 42.70
N GLN A 985 34.93 11.31 42.41
CA GLN A 985 35.56 10.15 43.05
C GLN A 985 37.04 9.96 42.66
N LEU A 986 37.50 10.58 41.57
CA LEU A 986 38.92 10.69 41.21
C LEU A 986 39.63 11.90 41.85
N GLY A 987 38.89 12.81 42.49
CA GLY A 987 39.40 14.07 43.05
C GLY A 987 39.58 15.19 42.02
N GLU A 988 39.09 15.02 40.80
CA GLU A 988 39.21 15.95 39.67
C GLU A 988 38.12 17.02 39.73
N LEU A 989 38.13 17.82 40.82
CA LEU A 989 37.02 18.69 41.22
C LEU A 989 36.56 19.68 40.13
N THR A 990 37.47 20.17 39.27
CA THR A 990 37.11 21.09 38.17
C THR A 990 36.32 20.38 37.07
N GLU A 991 36.76 19.20 36.63
CA GLU A 991 36.03 18.42 35.62
C GLU A 991 34.72 17.85 36.19
N ALA A 992 34.67 17.61 37.49
CA ALA A 992 33.42 17.27 38.19
C ALA A 992 32.45 18.45 38.20
N GLU A 993 32.92 19.66 38.49
CA GLU A 993 32.11 20.89 38.46
C GLU A 993 31.55 21.15 37.05
N ASP A 994 32.40 21.14 36.02
CA ASP A 994 32.02 21.34 34.62
C ASP A 994 30.96 20.31 34.16
N ALA A 995 31.18 19.02 34.44
CA ALA A 995 30.23 17.96 34.07
C ALA A 995 28.88 18.07 34.81
N LEU A 996 28.88 18.51 36.08
CA LEU A 996 27.65 18.70 36.84
C LEU A 996 26.90 19.99 36.45
N MET A 997 27.61 21.02 35.99
CA MET A 997 26.99 22.21 35.39
C MET A 997 26.25 21.85 34.09
N GLU A 998 26.86 21.07 33.20
CA GLU A 998 26.18 20.55 31.99
C GLU A 998 24.96 19.67 32.34
N ALA A 999 25.06 18.82 33.38
CA ALA A 999 23.92 18.04 33.87
C ALA A 999 22.75 18.93 34.35
N ASN A 1000 23.06 20.03 35.04
CA ASN A 1000 22.10 21.02 35.56
C ASN A 1000 21.45 21.84 34.42
N VAL A 1001 22.20 22.18 33.37
CA VAL A 1001 21.68 22.84 32.16
C VAL A 1001 20.65 21.96 31.43
N LEU A 1002 20.86 20.65 31.39
CA LEU A 1002 19.93 19.70 30.77
C LEU A 1002 18.71 19.36 31.66
N ASN A 1003 18.90 19.24 32.97
CA ASN A 1003 17.79 19.07 33.92
C ASN A 1003 18.11 19.69 35.29
N ASN A 1004 17.58 20.89 35.53
CA ASN A 1004 17.75 21.63 36.78
C ASN A 1004 16.87 21.14 37.93
N THR A 1005 15.96 20.17 37.72
CA THR A 1005 15.14 19.57 38.77
C THR A 1005 15.75 18.30 39.36
N ASN A 1006 16.88 17.81 38.84
CA ASN A 1006 17.54 16.61 39.36
C ASN A 1006 18.25 16.91 40.69
N ALA A 1007 17.69 16.41 41.80
CA ALA A 1007 18.21 16.61 43.15
C ALA A 1007 19.61 16.02 43.38
N GLU A 1008 20.00 14.94 42.67
CA GLU A 1008 21.33 14.35 42.81
C GLU A 1008 22.42 15.25 42.20
N VAL A 1009 22.12 15.95 41.09
CA VAL A 1009 23.05 16.93 40.49
C VAL A 1009 23.35 18.04 41.50
N TRP A 1010 22.32 18.61 42.14
CA TRP A 1010 22.49 19.61 43.19
C TRP A 1010 23.21 19.06 44.44
N GLY A 1011 22.99 17.79 44.77
CA GLY A 1011 23.71 17.09 45.85
C GLY A 1011 25.21 17.01 45.57
N TYR A 1012 25.60 16.51 44.39
CA TYR A 1012 27.02 16.41 43.99
C TYR A 1012 27.67 17.78 43.73
N LEU A 1013 26.94 18.77 43.20
CA LEU A 1013 27.42 20.16 43.17
C LEU A 1013 27.74 20.68 44.57
N SER A 1014 26.90 20.39 45.57
CA SER A 1014 27.19 20.79 46.94
C SER A 1014 28.46 20.13 47.51
N LEU A 1015 28.73 18.87 47.18
CA LEU A 1015 29.98 18.19 47.55
C LEU A 1015 31.21 18.84 46.89
N VAL A 1016 31.16 19.06 45.57
CA VAL A 1016 32.26 19.68 44.81
C VAL A 1016 32.54 21.09 45.33
N CYS A 1017 31.51 21.92 45.55
CA CYS A 1017 31.66 23.25 46.12
C CYS A 1017 32.19 23.23 47.57
N LEU A 1018 31.79 22.27 48.42
CA LEU A 1018 32.37 22.10 49.77
C LEU A 1018 33.87 21.80 49.70
N GLN A 1019 34.26 20.84 48.85
CA GLN A 1019 35.65 20.37 48.75
C GLN A 1019 36.57 21.38 48.01
N ALA A 1020 36.01 22.17 47.08
CA ALA A 1020 36.67 23.33 46.47
C ALA A 1020 36.67 24.59 47.36
N GLY A 1021 35.97 24.57 48.51
CA GLY A 1021 35.91 25.69 49.46
C GLY A 1021 34.93 26.82 49.11
N LYS A 1022 34.11 26.65 48.07
CA LYS A 1022 33.10 27.62 47.59
C LYS A 1022 31.83 27.60 48.45
N ARG A 1023 31.96 28.07 49.70
CA ARG A 1023 30.96 27.88 50.79
C ARG A 1023 29.55 28.38 50.47
N LEU A 1024 29.40 29.51 49.79
CA LEU A 1024 28.07 30.09 49.49
C LEU A 1024 27.32 29.26 48.44
N GLU A 1025 28.00 28.86 47.38
CA GLU A 1025 27.46 28.00 46.31
C GLU A 1025 27.11 26.61 46.85
N ALA A 1026 27.94 26.06 47.74
CA ALA A 1026 27.65 24.80 48.43
C ALA A 1026 26.34 24.86 49.25
N GLU A 1027 26.13 25.93 50.02
CA GLU A 1027 24.93 26.10 50.86
C GLU A 1027 23.67 26.30 49.99
N GLN A 1028 23.78 27.06 48.90
CA GLN A 1028 22.70 27.23 47.92
C GLN A 1028 22.35 25.89 47.26
N SER A 1029 23.36 25.14 46.78
CA SER A 1029 23.18 23.85 46.11
C SER A 1029 22.55 22.81 47.03
N TYR A 1030 22.99 22.74 48.29
CA TYR A 1030 22.39 21.86 49.30
C TYR A 1030 20.93 22.23 49.62
N LYS A 1031 20.60 23.53 49.67
CA LYS A 1031 19.21 24.01 49.83
C LYS A 1031 18.34 23.63 48.62
N TYR A 1032 18.87 23.68 47.40
CA TYR A 1032 18.16 23.19 46.21
C TYR A 1032 18.00 21.67 46.20
N ALA A 1033 19.02 20.90 46.58
CA ALA A 1033 18.95 19.44 46.69
C ALA A 1033 17.87 18.98 47.70
N ILE A 1034 17.76 19.66 48.86
CA ILE A 1034 16.67 19.40 49.82
C ILE A 1034 15.31 19.84 49.26
N LYS A 1035 15.22 21.01 48.61
CA LYS A 1035 13.97 21.52 48.02
C LYS A 1035 13.42 20.63 46.89
N LEU A 1036 14.28 19.85 46.25
CA LEU A 1036 13.96 18.89 45.19
C LEU A 1036 13.84 17.44 45.72
N ASP A 1037 13.70 17.26 47.04
CA ASP A 1037 13.51 15.98 47.72
C ASP A 1037 14.57 14.91 47.38
N LEU A 1038 15.86 15.24 47.57
CA LEU A 1038 16.98 14.30 47.42
C LEU A 1038 16.79 13.02 48.26
N GLN A 1039 16.47 11.90 47.60
CA GLN A 1039 16.21 10.60 48.25
C GLN A 1039 17.49 9.83 48.64
N ASN A 1040 18.66 10.20 48.12
CA ASN A 1040 19.88 9.42 48.28
C ASN A 1040 20.50 9.61 49.67
N GLU A 1041 20.13 8.74 50.62
CA GLU A 1041 20.60 8.81 52.02
C GLU A 1041 22.12 8.81 52.16
N LYS A 1042 22.86 8.10 51.28
CA LYS A 1042 24.33 8.05 51.33
C LYS A 1042 24.94 9.40 50.96
N LEU A 1043 24.46 10.00 49.87
CA LEU A 1043 24.85 11.34 49.46
C LEU A 1043 24.52 12.38 50.54
N LEU A 1044 23.34 12.28 51.16
CA LEU A 1044 22.95 13.12 52.29
C LEU A 1044 23.80 12.92 53.56
N GLN A 1045 24.37 11.73 53.78
CA GLN A 1045 25.31 11.48 54.87
C GLN A 1045 26.69 12.07 54.54
N GLU A 1046 27.22 11.81 53.35
CA GLU A 1046 28.50 12.33 52.86
C GLU A 1046 28.56 13.87 52.90
N ILE A 1047 27.50 14.55 52.45
CA ILE A 1047 27.39 16.02 52.52
C ILE A 1047 27.45 16.52 53.97
N LYS A 1048 26.76 15.86 54.91
CA LYS A 1048 26.73 16.25 56.34
C LYS A 1048 28.07 16.01 57.03
N GLU A 1049 28.75 14.91 56.69
CA GLU A 1049 30.10 14.62 57.20
C GLU A 1049 31.12 15.66 56.72
N LEU A 1050 31.08 16.05 55.44
CA LEU A 1050 31.94 17.10 54.90
C LEU A 1050 31.62 18.49 55.46
N GLN A 1051 30.33 18.84 55.64
CA GLN A 1051 29.91 20.06 56.36
C GLN A 1051 30.49 20.10 57.78
N ALA A 1052 30.43 18.98 58.52
CA ALA A 1052 31.00 18.88 59.87
C ALA A 1052 32.54 18.98 59.88
N GLN A 1053 33.23 18.35 58.92
CA GLN A 1053 34.70 18.44 58.78
C GLN A 1053 35.18 19.85 58.44
N VAL A 1054 34.51 20.52 57.49
CA VAL A 1054 34.79 21.92 57.09
C VAL A 1054 34.33 22.93 58.17
N ARG A 1055 33.58 22.48 59.18
CA ARG A 1055 33.01 23.26 60.30
C ARG A 1055 32.10 24.40 59.82
N PHE A 1056 31.22 24.10 58.88
CA PHE A 1056 30.26 25.06 58.34
C PHE A 1056 28.91 24.38 58.05
N GLY A 1057 27.79 25.07 58.34
CA GLY A 1057 26.44 24.51 58.16
C GLY A 1057 25.98 23.56 59.28
N ASN A 1058 25.69 24.10 60.46
CA ASN A 1058 24.89 23.39 61.47
C ASN A 1058 23.42 23.83 61.29
N PRO A 1059 22.45 22.96 60.98
CA PRO A 1059 21.09 23.34 60.54
C PRO A 1059 20.16 23.83 61.68
N TRP A 1060 20.71 24.55 62.65
CA TRP A 1060 20.02 25.10 63.84
C TRP A 1060 20.19 26.62 64.00
N PHE A 1061 20.64 27.32 62.94
CA PHE A 1061 20.75 28.77 62.84
C PHE A 1061 20.26 29.26 61.46
#